data_AF-A0A061BTG1-F1
#
_entry.id   AF-A0A061BTG1-F1
#
_cell.length_a   1.000
_cell.length_b   1.000
_cell.length_c   1.000
_cell.angle_alpha   90.00
_cell.angle_beta   90.00
_cell.angle_gamma   90.00
#
_symmetry.space_group_name_H-M   'P 1'
#
loop_
_entity.id
_entity.type
_entity.pdbx_description
1 polymer ?
#
loop_
_entity_poly.entity_id
_entity_poly.type
_entity_poly.pdbx_seq_one_letter_code
_entity_poly.pdbx_strand_id
1 'polypeptide(L)'
;MGFLSGVLSNIYNHLGQHKGEITEAIDTLKQNKHAGKKGFNVAIVKVVEGVRGYNESVRKSNKKVSDPINTLKEQMEELKKSVSEINTNNSVQGHDFTTKKERVDKELKKCTDNARGFYFGIHNADADILDLNNNCKTKVDYAVIAVEHETKRLDELHKQAEYDFGDVESAIYQRLANLKNKVNDQICREVNSLINDLKSLVRNILEKLNQIKQTLETCVNNLDEWIEAAKQVVAAAETRIDKDILPKIGKQEKKPEETNIGKAAVGLKTKGDNLLESYKQSYDGLNNLKRQIEEAVIALEGIYQTKLLTLKKDLISDVTDALEKEDHGLNALDGHVKSDLVALRGKIKAAIDTYIDTQVKAILDAAKKSDSLGSSGVISALQSGLTGDLGKNFTAEGFSAKSSITSALRAINTELNLRDSAVPETSSLKCVIDLKNDMNAKLTGIIKNPRDVIDFKNDGIMTNYYAKTKAESGTFRGLIMTIKAPFKKGGFTADEDATTFKPDDMDNYKYVTAGQATTGPGKRDLLTIQINALDKALQYFVEKDCVVQPSGGIADVSGKKGDLTALVTTITNELKDIAWLIDNKAGEAATRSLEGEGIKQKLTKLRSDIDGTDEKTKLKKIRNDIDELTKRELSIVIKMTEAFEEQTNALSQNTIRNLQSFVSTKIEKARKSLLKSARRNYVSSVKQLLTAFADKVEKELKELPEEIERDLTIGFKGLMRVMGGVKSTDGLPANNGKSLLDAIKELAQSPVSGASMKDTFTKLSTEFNAYFTPIYTYVKEQINNDTSSEPQALRDITAANVQLLGTVNTNFGELLTHLKNGISQPRTYIFDYTYTKKHDLLSSSLHLLHPSAFANPRHPELLDAVRAGLQGFVEEMGKVYVNGYDDGKPINWDTFKLVRPKIDAKKSDGDSGSNEELTDDGRRLSKIFLTLFNIIHEDISMLKYECEDEWSNKKLCETEGGEDNPLGSYLRRCGYAVAKTENSKDGESQCITSMTGKKVLGKLNEEIKTLNVVDHFKTCESNEADKTTKQKKADKFDIFDMLKCFLNHIDKYYDVCHMATLNSTRKPCSVFEMLVWLSGLTHNPAKQDLFINGLRPPFENEDESLIVW
;
A
#
# COMPACT_ATOMS: atom_id res chain seq x y z
N MET A 1 -32.17 15.10 -44.23
CA MET A 1 -32.64 15.93 -43.08
C MET A 1 -33.52 15.13 -42.13
N GLY A 2 -34.61 14.52 -42.60
CA GLY A 2 -35.49 13.69 -41.75
C GLY A 2 -34.74 12.67 -40.89
N PHE A 3 -33.83 11.91 -41.50
CA PHE A 3 -32.93 10.99 -40.79
C PHE A 3 -32.12 11.66 -39.66
N LEU A 4 -31.28 12.65 -40.00
CA LEU A 4 -30.42 13.32 -39.03
C LEU A 4 -31.23 13.99 -37.89
N SER A 5 -32.38 14.60 -38.22
CA SER A 5 -33.25 15.23 -37.22
C SER A 5 -33.86 14.21 -36.27
N GLY A 6 -34.29 13.05 -36.78
CA GLY A 6 -34.84 11.96 -35.97
C GLY A 6 -33.79 11.38 -35.02
N VAL A 7 -32.60 11.04 -35.51
CA VAL A 7 -31.52 10.49 -34.68
C VAL A 7 -31.07 11.49 -33.62
N LEU A 8 -30.67 12.72 -34.01
CA LEU A 8 -30.10 13.70 -33.09
C LEU A 8 -31.11 14.17 -32.04
N SER A 9 -32.38 14.35 -32.40
CA SER A 9 -33.41 14.73 -31.43
C SER A 9 -33.69 13.62 -30.43
N ASN A 10 -33.64 12.35 -30.86
CA ASN A 10 -33.87 11.21 -29.99
C ASN A 10 -32.75 11.04 -28.94
N ILE A 11 -31.48 11.15 -29.37
CA ILE A 11 -30.34 10.95 -28.46
C ILE A 11 -29.97 12.19 -27.63
N TYR A 12 -30.55 13.37 -27.90
CA TYR A 12 -30.16 14.64 -27.29
C TYR A 12 -30.05 14.59 -25.76
N ASN A 13 -31.05 14.00 -25.09
CA ASN A 13 -31.07 13.92 -23.63
C ASN A 13 -30.10 12.88 -23.05
N HIS A 14 -29.54 12.02 -23.90
CA HIS A 14 -28.57 10.98 -23.54
C HIS A 14 -27.11 11.38 -23.78
N LEU A 15 -26.86 12.55 -24.39
CA LEU A 15 -25.51 13.03 -24.70
C LEU A 15 -24.78 13.70 -23.52
N GLY A 16 -25.37 13.63 -22.32
CA GLY A 16 -24.72 14.11 -21.10
C GLY A 16 -24.46 15.62 -21.10
N GLN A 17 -23.33 16.03 -20.52
CA GLN A 17 -23.03 17.45 -20.29
C GLN A 17 -22.75 18.24 -21.58
N HIS A 18 -22.31 17.55 -22.64
CA HIS A 18 -21.94 18.19 -23.91
C HIS A 18 -23.08 18.27 -24.92
N LYS A 19 -24.31 17.88 -24.56
CA LYS A 19 -25.49 17.92 -25.45
C LYS A 19 -25.75 19.28 -26.11
N GLY A 20 -25.31 20.37 -25.46
CA GLY A 20 -25.44 21.74 -25.96
C GLY A 20 -24.85 21.94 -27.36
N GLU A 21 -23.75 21.24 -27.67
CA GLU A 21 -23.00 21.33 -28.94
C GLU A 21 -23.85 20.99 -30.18
N ILE A 22 -24.92 20.17 -30.02
CA ILE A 22 -25.78 19.78 -31.15
C ILE A 22 -27.13 20.51 -31.19
N THR A 23 -27.36 21.47 -30.29
CA THR A 23 -28.64 22.19 -30.23
C THR A 23 -28.90 22.97 -31.52
N GLU A 24 -27.90 23.74 -31.98
CA GLU A 24 -28.01 24.50 -33.23
C GLU A 24 -28.20 23.58 -34.45
N ALA A 25 -27.58 22.40 -34.45
CA ALA A 25 -27.74 21.40 -35.50
C ALA A 25 -29.19 20.89 -35.58
N ILE A 26 -29.81 20.57 -34.45
CA ILE A 26 -31.20 20.10 -34.37
C ILE A 26 -32.16 21.20 -34.83
N ASP A 27 -31.98 22.43 -34.34
CA ASP A 27 -32.87 23.55 -34.67
C ASP A 27 -32.79 23.90 -36.15
N THR A 28 -31.58 23.94 -36.71
CA THR A 28 -31.38 24.23 -38.14
C THR A 28 -32.00 23.13 -39.02
N LEU A 29 -31.88 21.86 -38.62
CA LEU A 29 -32.52 20.73 -39.31
C LEU A 29 -34.05 20.84 -39.31
N LYS A 30 -34.66 21.24 -38.19
CA LYS A 30 -36.11 21.42 -38.06
C LYS A 30 -36.61 22.59 -38.89
N GLN A 31 -35.94 23.74 -38.81
CA GLN A 31 -36.30 24.96 -39.54
C GLN A 31 -36.21 24.77 -41.06
N ASN A 32 -35.19 24.06 -41.54
CA ASN A 32 -34.90 23.95 -42.97
C ASN A 32 -35.45 22.68 -43.63
N LYS A 33 -36.22 21.85 -42.91
CA LYS A 33 -36.70 20.53 -43.36
C LYS A 33 -37.40 20.55 -44.73
N HIS A 34 -38.10 21.64 -45.05
CA HIS A 34 -38.88 21.82 -46.30
C HIS A 34 -38.32 22.90 -47.24
N ALA A 35 -37.17 23.51 -46.93
CA ALA A 35 -36.57 24.59 -47.72
C ALA A 35 -35.72 24.10 -48.90
N GLY A 36 -35.94 22.85 -49.33
CA GLY A 36 -35.27 22.21 -50.47
C GLY A 36 -33.73 22.18 -50.34
N LYS A 37 -33.04 22.28 -51.48
CA LYS A 37 -31.57 22.20 -51.57
C LYS A 37 -30.86 23.28 -50.73
N LYS A 38 -31.36 24.52 -50.77
CA LYS A 38 -30.77 25.64 -50.00
C LYS A 38 -30.86 25.38 -48.50
N GLY A 39 -32.03 24.97 -48.02
CA GLY A 39 -32.22 24.61 -46.62
C GLY A 39 -31.33 23.44 -46.17
N PHE A 40 -31.22 22.41 -47.00
CA PHE A 40 -30.32 21.29 -46.73
C PHE A 40 -28.86 21.74 -46.55
N ASN A 41 -28.37 22.61 -47.42
CA ASN A 41 -26.99 23.10 -47.36
C ASN A 41 -26.69 23.92 -46.10
N VAL A 42 -27.68 24.68 -45.60
CA VAL A 42 -27.55 25.41 -44.33
C VAL A 42 -27.52 24.42 -43.15
N ALA A 43 -28.47 23.47 -43.12
CA ALA A 43 -28.58 22.51 -42.02
C ALA A 43 -27.38 21.56 -41.91
N ILE A 44 -26.88 21.03 -43.03
CA ILE A 44 -25.81 20.04 -43.01
C ILE A 44 -24.48 20.60 -42.48
N VAL A 45 -24.21 21.90 -42.69
CA VAL A 45 -23.03 22.58 -42.13
C VAL A 45 -23.09 22.58 -40.61
N LYS A 46 -24.23 22.96 -40.04
CA LYS A 46 -24.45 22.98 -38.59
C LYS A 46 -24.41 21.61 -37.96
N VAL A 47 -24.88 20.58 -38.66
CA VAL A 47 -24.75 19.19 -38.19
C VAL A 47 -23.29 18.75 -38.12
N VAL A 48 -22.48 19.02 -39.16
CA VAL A 48 -21.05 18.68 -39.14
C VAL A 48 -20.32 19.41 -38.00
N GLU A 49 -20.59 20.70 -37.82
CA GLU A 49 -20.03 21.51 -36.74
C GLU A 49 -20.40 20.96 -35.36
N GLY A 50 -21.69 20.77 -35.09
CA GLY A 50 -22.18 20.33 -33.78
C GLY A 50 -21.74 18.91 -33.40
N VAL A 51 -21.76 17.97 -34.34
CA VAL A 51 -21.29 16.59 -34.08
C VAL A 51 -19.78 16.56 -33.81
N ARG A 52 -18.98 17.36 -34.52
CA ARG A 52 -17.54 17.51 -34.24
C ARG A 52 -17.28 18.19 -32.90
N GLY A 53 -17.99 19.27 -32.60
CA GLY A 53 -17.91 20.01 -31.33
C GLY A 53 -18.21 19.09 -30.13
N TYR A 54 -19.25 18.26 -30.25
CA TYR A 54 -19.57 17.23 -29.27
C TYR A 54 -18.42 16.24 -29.05
N ASN A 55 -17.96 15.58 -30.13
CA ASN A 55 -16.92 14.54 -30.03
C ASN A 55 -15.60 15.09 -29.45
N GLU A 56 -15.20 16.31 -29.82
CA GLU A 56 -13.98 16.94 -29.28
C GLU A 56 -14.14 17.33 -27.81
N SER A 57 -15.33 17.80 -27.41
CA SER A 57 -15.61 18.15 -26.02
C SER A 57 -15.60 16.93 -25.11
N VAL A 58 -16.20 15.81 -25.53
CA VAL A 58 -16.14 14.53 -24.81
C VAL A 58 -14.69 14.02 -24.73
N ARG A 59 -13.92 14.09 -25.83
CA ARG A 59 -12.49 13.70 -25.81
C ARG A 59 -11.69 14.51 -24.79
N LYS A 60 -11.91 15.83 -24.71
CA LYS A 60 -11.28 16.70 -23.70
C LYS A 60 -11.73 16.35 -22.28
N SER A 61 -13.01 16.06 -22.08
CA SER A 61 -13.58 15.62 -20.80
C SER A 61 -12.94 14.32 -20.31
N ASN A 62 -12.91 13.27 -21.15
CA ASN A 62 -12.25 12.00 -20.83
C ASN A 62 -10.75 12.18 -20.54
N LYS A 63 -10.08 13.10 -21.25
CA LYS A 63 -8.67 13.44 -20.98
C LYS A 63 -8.47 14.07 -19.60
N LYS A 64 -9.36 14.96 -19.14
CA LYS A 64 -9.27 15.53 -17.79
C LYS A 64 -9.38 14.47 -16.69
N VAL A 65 -10.10 13.37 -16.94
CA VAL A 65 -10.19 12.24 -16.00
C VAL A 65 -8.96 11.34 -16.09
N SER A 66 -8.47 11.05 -17.30
CA SER A 66 -7.34 10.13 -17.49
C SER A 66 -5.98 10.75 -17.17
N ASP A 67 -5.79 12.06 -17.33
CA ASP A 67 -4.53 12.76 -17.04
C ASP A 67 -4.08 12.62 -15.56
N PRO A 68 -4.93 12.84 -14.54
CA PRO A 68 -4.60 12.58 -13.13
C PRO A 68 -4.27 11.10 -12.86
N ILE A 69 -4.98 10.17 -13.49
CA ILE A 69 -4.75 8.72 -13.35
C ILE A 69 -3.37 8.36 -13.91
N ASN A 70 -3.05 8.81 -15.13
CA ASN A 70 -1.76 8.54 -15.77
C ASN A 70 -0.61 9.17 -14.97
N THR A 71 -0.80 10.39 -14.48
CA THR A 71 0.19 11.07 -13.64
C THR A 71 0.51 10.26 -12.38
N LEU A 72 -0.51 9.77 -11.67
CA LEU A 72 -0.30 8.96 -10.47
C LEU A 72 0.40 7.62 -10.80
N LYS A 73 0.05 6.98 -11.91
CA LYS A 73 0.72 5.75 -12.38
C LYS A 73 2.22 5.97 -12.62
N GLU A 74 2.58 7.02 -13.36
CA GLU A 74 3.99 7.38 -13.61
C GLU A 74 4.73 7.68 -12.30
N GLN A 75 4.08 8.37 -11.37
CA GLN A 75 4.62 8.66 -10.03
C GLN A 75 4.83 7.39 -9.19
N MET A 76 3.99 6.35 -9.33
CA MET A 76 4.19 5.06 -8.66
C MET A 76 5.39 4.30 -9.23
N GLU A 77 5.60 4.34 -10.54
CA GLU A 77 6.79 3.77 -11.17
C GLU A 77 8.07 4.49 -10.71
N GLU A 78 8.05 5.82 -10.63
CA GLU A 78 9.16 6.59 -10.09
C GLU A 78 9.42 6.26 -8.61
N LEU A 79 8.36 6.12 -7.80
CA LEU A 79 8.46 5.72 -6.41
C LEU A 79 9.11 4.34 -6.27
N LYS A 80 8.70 3.34 -7.06
CA LYS A 80 9.33 2.00 -7.05
C LYS A 80 10.81 2.07 -7.35
N LYS A 81 11.22 2.88 -8.34
CA LYS A 81 12.63 3.12 -8.65
C LYS A 81 13.37 3.73 -7.46
N SER A 82 12.87 4.84 -6.92
CA SER A 82 13.48 5.51 -5.75
C SER A 82 13.60 4.59 -4.53
N VAL A 83 12.56 3.79 -4.25
CA VAL A 83 12.51 2.85 -3.13
C VAL A 83 13.47 1.68 -3.35
N SER A 84 13.63 1.20 -4.59
CA SER A 84 14.58 0.14 -4.93
C SER A 84 16.03 0.54 -4.63
N GLU A 85 16.40 1.80 -4.89
CA GLU A 85 17.73 2.38 -4.65
C GLU A 85 18.08 2.52 -3.16
N ILE A 86 17.10 2.45 -2.25
CA ILE A 86 17.32 2.43 -0.80
C ILE A 86 17.92 1.07 -0.42
N ASN A 87 19.24 0.97 -0.51
CA ASN A 87 19.98 -0.27 -0.26
C ASN A 87 20.06 -0.59 1.25
N THR A 88 19.55 -1.76 1.65
CA THR A 88 19.52 -2.24 3.05
C THR A 88 20.70 -3.16 3.41
N ASN A 89 21.58 -3.50 2.46
CA ASN A 89 22.57 -4.60 2.59
C ASN A 89 24.06 -4.23 2.59
N ASN A 90 24.45 -2.95 2.62
CA ASN A 90 25.88 -2.63 2.57
C ASN A 90 26.58 -2.81 3.93
N SER A 91 27.48 -3.80 3.96
CA SER A 91 28.47 -4.11 5.01
C SER A 91 29.65 -3.11 5.05
N VAL A 92 29.61 -2.04 4.26
CA VAL A 92 30.71 -1.07 4.18
C VAL A 92 30.66 -0.12 5.39
N GLN A 93 31.77 -0.07 6.11
CA GLN A 93 32.04 0.90 7.17
C GLN A 93 31.68 2.32 6.67
N GLY A 94 30.77 3.01 7.39
CA GLY A 94 30.63 4.47 7.26
C GLY A 94 29.23 5.02 7.00
N HIS A 95 28.26 4.25 6.48
CA HIS A 95 26.92 4.82 6.22
C HIS A 95 26.08 4.92 7.50
N ASP A 96 25.76 6.15 7.89
CA ASP A 96 24.76 6.45 8.90
C ASP A 96 23.36 6.09 8.35
N PHE A 97 22.61 5.28 9.10
CA PHE A 97 21.23 4.98 8.75
C PHE A 97 20.29 6.18 8.98
N THR A 98 20.77 7.28 9.60
CA THR A 98 20.03 8.55 9.70
C THR A 98 19.66 9.08 8.32
N THR A 99 20.60 9.17 7.38
CA THR A 99 20.33 9.68 6.01
C THR A 99 19.40 8.76 5.23
N LYS A 100 19.41 7.45 5.53
CA LYS A 100 18.46 6.50 4.94
C LYS A 100 17.06 6.65 5.52
N LYS A 101 16.92 6.87 6.83
CA LYS A 101 15.64 7.20 7.46
C LYS A 101 15.04 8.45 6.81
N GLU A 102 15.82 9.53 6.73
CA GLU A 102 15.39 10.78 6.07
C GLU A 102 14.96 10.57 4.62
N ARG A 103 15.67 9.72 3.87
CA ARG A 103 15.29 9.38 2.50
C ARG A 103 13.94 8.67 2.43
N VAL A 104 13.70 7.68 3.30
CA VAL A 104 12.42 6.95 3.31
C VAL A 104 11.27 7.88 3.76
N ASP A 105 11.49 8.72 4.76
CA ASP A 105 10.50 9.70 5.23
C ASP A 105 10.17 10.73 4.11
N LYS A 106 11.17 11.12 3.31
CA LYS A 106 10.97 11.96 2.12
C LYS A 106 10.13 11.27 1.04
N GLU A 107 10.40 10.01 0.74
CA GLU A 107 9.59 9.24 -0.23
C GLU A 107 8.14 9.07 0.26
N LEU A 108 7.93 8.91 1.56
CA LEU A 108 6.59 8.83 2.16
C LEU A 108 5.81 10.15 2.02
N LYS A 109 6.48 11.28 2.25
CA LYS A 109 5.89 12.60 1.99
C LYS A 109 5.54 12.77 0.51
N LYS A 110 6.46 12.43 -0.39
CA LYS A 110 6.22 12.48 -1.85
C LYS A 110 5.02 11.63 -2.24
N CYS A 111 4.90 10.43 -1.68
CA CYS A 111 3.78 9.52 -1.90
C CYS A 111 2.43 10.13 -1.46
N THR A 112 2.40 10.77 -0.29
CA THR A 112 1.21 11.46 0.22
C THR A 112 0.84 12.68 -0.64
N ASP A 113 1.83 13.45 -1.10
CA ASP A 113 1.63 14.60 -1.98
C ASP A 113 1.13 14.17 -3.36
N ASN A 114 1.64 13.06 -3.90
CA ASN A 114 1.19 12.45 -5.15
C ASN A 114 -0.28 12.01 -5.05
N ALA A 115 -0.66 11.29 -3.98
CA ALA A 115 -2.04 10.90 -3.74
C ALA A 115 -2.96 12.13 -3.62
N ARG A 116 -2.51 13.20 -2.93
CA ARG A 116 -3.26 14.47 -2.85
C ARG A 116 -3.45 15.11 -4.23
N GLY A 117 -2.41 15.12 -5.06
CA GLY A 117 -2.48 15.61 -6.44
C GLY A 117 -3.49 14.84 -7.28
N PHE A 118 -3.54 13.51 -7.13
CA PHE A 118 -4.55 12.66 -7.75
C PHE A 118 -5.97 13.03 -7.31
N TYR A 119 -6.24 13.13 -6.00
CA TYR A 119 -7.58 13.50 -5.52
C TYR A 119 -8.01 14.88 -6.03
N PHE A 120 -7.11 15.86 -6.01
CA PHE A 120 -7.42 17.19 -6.53
C PHE A 120 -7.73 17.15 -8.03
N GLY A 121 -6.95 16.38 -8.80
CA GLY A 121 -7.20 16.18 -10.23
C GLY A 121 -8.56 15.53 -10.52
N ILE A 122 -8.89 14.45 -9.80
CA ILE A 122 -10.16 13.75 -9.90
C ILE A 122 -11.33 14.64 -9.48
N HIS A 123 -11.23 15.32 -8.34
CA HIS A 123 -12.29 16.21 -7.85
C HIS A 123 -12.60 17.35 -8.82
N ASN A 124 -11.57 17.94 -9.44
CA ASN A 124 -11.75 18.95 -10.49
C ASN A 124 -12.40 18.39 -11.76
N ALA A 125 -12.43 17.06 -11.91
CA ALA A 125 -13.06 16.34 -13.01
C ALA A 125 -14.39 15.68 -12.59
N ASP A 126 -14.99 15.99 -11.43
CA ASP A 126 -16.22 15.34 -10.95
C ASP A 126 -17.36 15.38 -11.98
N ALA A 127 -17.57 16.53 -12.64
CA ALA A 127 -18.57 16.67 -13.70
C ALA A 127 -18.25 15.80 -14.92
N ASP A 128 -16.97 15.68 -15.27
CA ASP A 128 -16.47 14.87 -16.37
C ASP A 128 -16.60 13.35 -16.05
N ILE A 129 -16.39 12.96 -14.79
CA ILE A 129 -16.58 11.59 -14.29
C ILE A 129 -18.06 11.18 -14.35
N LEU A 130 -18.98 12.10 -14.02
CA LEU A 130 -20.42 11.86 -14.14
C LEU A 130 -20.88 11.64 -15.59
N ASP A 131 -20.13 12.14 -16.57
CA ASP A 131 -20.42 11.98 -17.99
C ASP A 131 -19.90 10.64 -18.56
N LEU A 132 -18.98 9.95 -17.87
CA LEU A 132 -18.50 8.62 -18.27
C LEU A 132 -19.63 7.59 -18.22
N ASN A 133 -19.52 6.54 -19.04
CA ASN A 133 -20.38 5.37 -18.93
C ASN A 133 -20.38 4.82 -17.49
N ASN A 134 -21.56 4.41 -17.00
CA ASN A 134 -21.75 3.94 -15.62
C ASN A 134 -20.71 2.92 -15.14
N ASN A 135 -20.28 1.99 -15.98
CA ASN A 135 -19.25 1.01 -15.61
C ASN A 135 -17.88 1.68 -15.43
N CYS A 136 -17.46 2.50 -16.41
CA CYS A 136 -16.22 3.26 -16.34
C CYS A 136 -16.20 4.20 -15.12
N LYS A 137 -17.28 4.97 -14.92
CA LYS A 137 -17.49 5.80 -13.74
C LYS A 137 -17.31 5.01 -12.45
N THR A 138 -18.02 3.88 -12.29
CA THR A 138 -17.95 3.05 -11.08
C THR A 138 -16.54 2.54 -10.83
N LYS A 139 -15.79 2.17 -11.88
CA LYS A 139 -14.38 1.75 -11.76
C LYS A 139 -13.48 2.91 -11.33
N VAL A 140 -13.70 4.13 -11.85
CA VAL A 140 -12.99 5.33 -11.41
C VAL A 140 -13.29 5.63 -9.93
N ASP A 141 -14.57 5.65 -9.54
CA ASP A 141 -14.99 5.86 -8.15
C ASP A 141 -14.36 4.83 -7.20
N TYR A 142 -14.37 3.55 -7.58
CA TYR A 142 -13.74 2.49 -6.82
C TYR A 142 -12.22 2.68 -6.69
N ALA A 143 -11.54 3.07 -7.77
CA ALA A 143 -10.11 3.34 -7.71
C ALA A 143 -9.79 4.54 -6.82
N VAL A 144 -10.62 5.58 -6.82
CA VAL A 144 -10.47 6.72 -5.92
C VAL A 144 -10.56 6.27 -4.46
N ILE A 145 -11.60 5.48 -4.13
CA ILE A 145 -11.77 4.89 -2.79
C ILE A 145 -10.59 3.99 -2.42
N ALA A 146 -10.10 3.18 -3.36
CA ALA A 146 -8.99 2.26 -3.12
C ALA A 146 -7.67 3.01 -2.87
N VAL A 147 -7.37 4.05 -3.65
CA VAL A 147 -6.19 4.91 -3.42
C VAL A 147 -6.33 5.63 -2.08
N GLU A 148 -7.54 6.06 -1.69
CA GLU A 148 -7.81 6.69 -0.38
C GLU A 148 -7.55 5.74 0.77
N HIS A 149 -8.08 4.53 0.66
CA HIS A 149 -7.86 3.46 1.62
C HIS A 149 -6.37 3.14 1.76
N GLU A 150 -5.65 2.94 0.66
CA GLU A 150 -4.21 2.62 0.72
C GLU A 150 -3.37 3.79 1.23
N THR A 151 -3.78 5.04 0.96
CA THR A 151 -3.08 6.24 1.49
C THR A 151 -3.24 6.30 3.01
N LYS A 152 -4.46 6.10 3.52
CA LYS A 152 -4.74 6.02 4.96
C LYS A 152 -3.98 4.87 5.62
N ARG A 153 -4.03 3.69 5.01
CA ARG A 153 -3.31 2.50 5.50
C ARG A 153 -1.80 2.74 5.56
N LEU A 154 -1.20 3.36 4.55
CA LEU A 154 0.22 3.71 4.55
C LEU A 154 0.57 4.67 5.69
N ASP A 155 -0.24 5.72 5.89
CA ASP A 155 -0.05 6.70 6.97
C ASP A 155 -0.16 6.06 8.36
N GLU A 156 -1.18 5.23 8.60
CA GLU A 156 -1.37 4.51 9.87
C GLU A 156 -0.22 3.55 10.18
N LEU A 157 0.17 2.71 9.21
CA LEU A 157 1.24 1.74 9.40
C LEU A 157 2.62 2.40 9.53
N HIS A 158 2.83 3.53 8.84
CA HIS A 158 4.04 4.33 9.01
C HIS A 158 4.11 4.96 10.40
N LYS A 159 3.02 5.59 10.87
CA LYS A 159 2.94 6.14 12.24
C LYS A 159 3.21 5.08 13.29
N GLN A 160 2.68 3.87 13.10
CA GLN A 160 2.97 2.74 13.99
C GLN A 160 4.46 2.36 13.93
N ALA A 161 5.04 2.26 12.75
CA ALA A 161 6.47 1.94 12.60
C ALA A 161 7.38 3.01 13.21
N GLU A 162 7.00 4.29 13.13
CA GLU A 162 7.71 5.40 13.77
C GLU A 162 7.59 5.35 15.30
N TYR A 163 6.39 5.07 15.81
CA TYR A 163 6.14 4.86 17.23
C TYR A 163 6.96 3.68 17.78
N ASP A 164 6.91 2.52 17.12
CA ASP A 164 7.67 1.33 17.51
C ASP A 164 9.19 1.59 17.50
N PHE A 165 9.68 2.34 16.50
CA PHE A 165 11.07 2.76 16.44
C PHE A 165 11.45 3.66 17.63
N GLY A 166 10.60 4.64 17.96
CA GLY A 166 10.79 5.54 19.11
C GLY A 166 10.81 4.79 20.45
N ASP A 167 9.92 3.82 20.63
CA ASP A 167 9.87 2.97 21.82
C ASP A 167 11.13 2.10 21.95
N VAL A 168 11.61 1.50 20.86
CA VAL A 168 12.86 0.75 20.83
C VAL A 168 14.06 1.66 21.13
N GLU A 169 14.12 2.84 20.53
CA GLU A 169 15.17 3.83 20.78
C GLU A 169 15.20 4.21 22.27
N SER A 170 14.06 4.59 22.84
CA SER A 170 13.92 4.93 24.26
C SER A 170 14.33 3.77 25.17
N ALA A 171 13.89 2.55 24.86
CA ALA A 171 14.26 1.35 25.61
C ALA A 171 15.78 1.08 25.58
N ILE A 172 16.43 1.24 24.42
CA ILE A 172 17.90 1.14 24.30
C ILE A 172 18.58 2.18 25.18
N TYR A 173 18.13 3.45 25.15
CA TYR A 173 18.68 4.52 25.97
C TYR A 173 18.55 4.22 27.46
N GLN A 174 17.34 3.92 27.94
CA GLN A 174 17.06 3.69 29.36
C GLN A 174 17.80 2.46 29.89
N ARG A 175 17.75 1.33 29.17
CA ARG A 175 18.36 0.07 29.64
C ARG A 175 19.90 0.17 29.69
N LEU A 176 20.53 0.79 28.70
CA LEU A 176 21.98 0.98 28.70
C LEU A 176 22.43 2.03 29.72
N ALA A 177 21.64 3.08 29.96
CA ALA A 177 21.92 4.05 31.04
C ALA A 177 21.82 3.38 32.43
N ASN A 178 20.78 2.59 32.66
CA ASN A 178 20.64 1.82 33.90
C ASN A 178 21.77 0.81 34.09
N LEU A 179 22.19 0.12 33.03
CA LEU A 179 23.34 -0.78 33.07
C LEU A 179 24.63 -0.01 33.42
N LYS A 180 24.87 1.14 32.78
CA LYS A 180 26.02 2.01 33.07
C LYS A 180 26.06 2.40 34.55
N ASN A 181 24.93 2.86 35.09
CA ASN A 181 24.85 3.27 36.49
C ASN A 181 25.13 2.09 37.44
N LYS A 182 24.46 0.95 37.24
CA LYS A 182 24.68 -0.25 38.07
C LYS A 182 26.13 -0.74 38.06
N VAL A 183 26.78 -0.76 36.90
CA VAL A 183 28.18 -1.17 36.78
C VAL A 183 29.12 -0.15 37.43
N ASN A 184 28.87 1.15 37.23
CA ASN A 184 29.66 2.21 37.85
C ASN A 184 29.51 2.22 39.38
N ASP A 185 28.31 1.97 39.91
CA ASP A 185 28.05 1.85 41.34
C ASP A 185 28.79 0.64 41.93
N GLN A 186 28.81 -0.48 41.22
CA GLN A 186 29.58 -1.65 41.64
C GLN A 186 31.08 -1.37 41.66
N ILE A 187 31.63 -0.73 40.61
CA ILE A 187 33.05 -0.33 40.56
C ILE A 187 33.39 0.56 41.76
N CYS A 188 32.57 1.56 42.06
CA CYS A 188 32.78 2.44 43.21
C CYS A 188 32.79 1.65 44.52
N ARG A 189 31.85 0.72 44.72
CA ARG A 189 31.77 -0.08 45.95
C ARG A 189 32.99 -0.98 46.13
N GLU A 190 33.33 -1.76 45.11
CA GLU A 190 34.44 -2.74 45.18
C GLU A 190 35.80 -2.06 45.36
N VAL A 191 36.08 -1.00 44.57
CA VAL A 191 37.36 -0.29 44.68
C VAL A 191 37.50 0.42 46.03
N ASN A 192 36.41 1.02 46.55
CA ASN A 192 36.45 1.64 47.87
C ASN A 192 36.58 0.61 49.00
N SER A 193 35.94 -0.57 48.88
CA SER A 193 36.11 -1.66 49.86
C SER A 193 37.57 -2.09 49.95
N LEU A 194 38.19 -2.40 48.81
CA LEU A 194 39.59 -2.81 48.74
C LEU A 194 40.54 -1.75 49.34
N ILE A 195 40.29 -0.47 49.06
CA ILE A 195 41.08 0.64 49.61
C ILE A 195 40.92 0.76 51.13
N ASN A 196 39.70 0.55 51.64
CA ASN A 196 39.45 0.58 53.08
C ASN A 196 40.14 -0.57 53.80
N ASP A 197 40.13 -1.77 53.23
CA ASP A 197 40.84 -2.93 53.75
C ASP A 197 42.36 -2.66 53.80
N LEU A 198 42.91 -2.10 52.71
CA LEU A 198 44.32 -1.72 52.63
C LEU A 198 44.70 -0.66 53.67
N LYS A 199 43.86 0.37 53.86
CA LYS A 199 44.06 1.40 54.90
C LYS A 199 44.04 0.80 56.31
N SER A 200 43.13 -0.15 56.57
CA SER A 200 43.07 -0.82 57.86
C SER A 200 44.36 -1.58 58.17
N LEU A 201 44.90 -2.29 57.18
CA LEU A 201 46.17 -3.00 57.33
C LEU A 201 47.34 -2.03 57.62
N VAL A 202 47.40 -0.90 56.92
CA VAL A 202 48.46 0.10 57.12
C VAL A 202 48.33 0.82 58.47
N ARG A 203 47.11 1.09 58.96
CA ARG A 203 46.92 1.62 60.33
C ARG A 203 47.46 0.67 61.41
N ASN A 204 47.26 -0.63 61.26
CA ASN A 204 47.80 -1.62 62.20
C ASN A 204 49.35 -1.58 62.23
N ILE A 205 50.00 -1.32 61.09
CA ILE A 205 51.46 -1.15 61.02
C ILE A 205 51.89 0.15 61.70
N LEU A 206 51.20 1.26 61.43
CA LEU A 206 51.48 2.57 62.05
C LEU A 206 51.37 2.50 63.58
N GLU A 207 50.38 1.80 64.10
CA GLU A 207 50.17 1.63 65.55
C GLU A 207 51.33 0.88 66.20
N LYS A 208 51.82 -0.18 65.57
CA LYS A 208 53.02 -0.92 66.02
C LYS A 208 54.29 -0.07 65.96
N LEU A 209 54.47 0.73 64.91
CA LEU A 209 55.63 1.63 64.78
C LEU A 209 55.63 2.69 65.89
N ASN A 210 54.47 3.23 66.26
CA ASN A 210 54.33 4.17 67.37
C ASN A 210 54.61 3.54 68.75
N GLN A 211 54.20 2.29 68.97
CA GLN A 211 54.55 1.54 70.19
C GLN A 211 56.06 1.32 70.34
N ILE A 212 56.74 0.98 69.23
CA ILE A 212 58.20 0.85 69.20
C ILE A 212 58.86 2.19 69.54
N LYS A 213 58.37 3.30 68.95
CA LYS A 213 58.87 4.64 69.24
C LYS A 213 58.78 5.00 70.74
N GLN A 214 57.63 4.79 71.37
CA GLN A 214 57.45 5.05 72.81
C GLN A 214 58.38 4.21 73.69
N THR A 215 58.62 2.95 73.30
CA THR A 215 59.51 2.05 74.04
C THR A 215 60.96 2.55 73.99
N LEU A 216 61.42 3.02 72.84
CA LEU A 216 62.75 3.60 72.67
C LEU A 216 62.90 4.94 73.41
N GLU A 217 61.89 5.81 73.38
CA GLU A 217 61.88 7.06 74.17
C GLU A 217 61.99 6.78 75.68
N THR A 218 61.32 5.73 76.16
CA THR A 218 61.43 5.28 77.57
C THR A 218 62.84 4.81 77.91
N CYS A 219 63.50 4.07 77.02
CA CYS A 219 64.89 3.64 77.21
C CYS A 219 65.86 4.83 77.32
N VAL A 220 65.66 5.88 76.52
CA VAL A 220 66.48 7.11 76.58
C VAL A 220 66.30 7.82 77.93
N ASN A 221 65.07 7.94 78.43
CA ASN A 221 64.79 8.58 79.73
C ASN A 221 65.43 7.81 80.90
N ASN A 222 65.35 6.48 80.90
CA ASN A 222 65.97 5.65 81.94
C ASN A 222 67.51 5.79 81.95
N LEU A 223 68.13 5.92 80.78
CA LEU A 223 69.58 6.15 80.68
C LEU A 223 69.98 7.54 81.21
N ASP A 224 69.16 8.57 81.01
CA ASP A 224 69.39 9.91 81.57
C ASP A 224 69.32 9.89 83.11
N GLU A 225 68.37 9.16 83.71
CA GLU A 225 68.25 9.00 85.16
C GLU A 225 69.46 8.27 85.79
N TRP A 226 69.95 7.21 85.14
CA TRP A 226 71.10 6.45 85.61
C TRP A 226 72.41 7.26 85.57
N ILE A 227 72.55 8.17 84.61
CA ILE A 227 73.72 9.06 84.51
C ILE A 227 73.75 10.05 85.69
N GLU A 228 72.60 10.58 86.13
CA GLU A 228 72.57 11.51 87.27
C GLU A 228 72.75 10.82 88.62
N ALA A 229 72.24 9.60 88.79
CA ALA A 229 72.50 8.81 90.00
C ALA A 229 74.01 8.56 90.21
N ALA A 230 74.77 8.31 89.13
CA ALA A 230 76.22 8.08 89.20
C ALA A 230 77.02 9.31 89.66
N LYS A 231 76.59 10.53 89.28
CA LYS A 231 77.24 11.79 89.70
C LYS A 231 77.12 12.07 91.20
N GLN A 232 75.96 11.74 91.79
CA GLN A 232 75.70 11.97 93.21
C GLN A 232 76.59 11.10 94.13
N VAL A 233 76.92 9.88 93.70
CA VAL A 233 77.74 8.93 94.48
C VAL A 233 79.20 9.39 94.58
N VAL A 234 79.75 10.05 93.55
CA VAL A 234 81.13 10.55 93.53
C VAL A 234 81.31 11.74 94.47
N ALA A 235 80.35 12.66 94.55
CA ALA A 235 80.38 13.82 95.46
C ALA A 235 80.33 13.41 96.96
N ALA A 236 79.62 12.32 97.26
CA ALA A 236 79.54 11.77 98.62
C ALA A 236 80.89 11.17 99.10
N ALA A 237 81.75 10.71 98.18
CA ALA A 237 83.04 10.11 98.50
C ALA A 237 84.11 11.14 98.90
N GLU A 238 84.12 12.34 98.29
CA GLU A 238 85.05 13.43 98.62
C GLU A 238 84.82 13.97 100.06
N THR A 239 83.56 14.04 100.49
CA THR A 239 83.17 14.57 101.82
C THR A 239 83.63 13.66 102.98
N ARG A 240 83.78 12.35 102.71
CA ARG A 240 84.06 11.34 103.74
C ARG A 240 85.55 11.19 104.07
N ILE A 241 86.45 11.56 103.14
CA ILE A 241 87.90 11.51 103.32
C ILE A 241 88.39 12.57 104.32
N ASP A 242 87.83 13.78 104.29
CA ASP A 242 88.25 14.89 105.17
C ASP A 242 87.68 14.79 106.59
N LYS A 243 86.54 14.11 106.79
CA LYS A 243 85.83 14.08 108.09
C LYS A 243 85.94 12.78 108.89
N ASP A 244 86.11 11.61 108.26
CA ASP A 244 85.99 10.31 108.96
C ASP A 244 87.28 9.49 109.05
N ILE A 245 88.28 9.72 108.18
CA ILE A 245 89.42 8.79 108.02
C ILE A 245 90.66 9.19 108.86
N LEU A 246 91.03 10.48 108.89
CA LEU A 246 92.21 10.95 109.67
C LEU A 246 92.16 10.64 111.19
N PRO A 247 91.00 10.60 111.87
CA PRO A 247 90.96 10.31 113.31
C PRO A 247 91.01 8.82 113.70
N LYS A 248 90.91 7.86 112.77
CA LYS A 248 90.68 6.42 113.08
C LYS A 248 91.85 5.48 112.84
N ILE A 249 93.07 6.00 112.62
CA ILE A 249 94.29 5.18 112.43
C ILE A 249 95.34 5.50 113.51
N GLY A 250 94.87 5.63 114.77
CA GLY A 250 95.71 5.83 115.95
C GLY A 250 95.75 4.58 116.84
N LYS A 251 96.86 3.85 116.73
CA LYS A 251 97.51 2.91 117.70
C LYS A 251 96.65 1.90 118.50
N GLN A 252 97.02 0.63 118.23
CA GLN A 252 97.08 -0.56 119.10
C GLN A 252 95.93 -1.60 119.10
N GLU A 253 96.36 -2.80 118.68
CA GLU A 253 96.12 -4.13 119.24
C GLU A 253 94.71 -4.76 119.21
N LYS A 254 94.36 -5.42 118.08
CA LYS A 254 93.61 -6.72 118.01
C LYS A 254 93.97 -7.51 116.72
N LYS A 255 93.75 -8.84 116.73
CA LYS A 255 94.19 -9.84 115.72
C LYS A 255 93.67 -9.60 114.27
N PRO A 256 94.36 -10.10 113.22
CA PRO A 256 94.11 -9.74 111.80
C PRO A 256 92.72 -10.12 111.25
N GLU A 257 92.14 -11.23 111.72
CA GLU A 257 90.88 -11.81 111.22
C GLU A 257 89.63 -11.02 111.63
N GLU A 258 89.74 -10.13 112.62
CA GLU A 258 88.63 -9.31 113.12
C GLU A 258 88.71 -7.84 112.66
N THR A 259 89.72 -7.52 111.84
CA THR A 259 89.82 -6.20 111.21
C THR A 259 88.78 -6.05 110.09
N ASN A 260 88.32 -4.82 109.84
CA ASN A 260 87.36 -4.55 108.76
C ASN A 260 87.87 -4.96 107.37
N ILE A 261 89.19 -5.09 107.19
CA ILE A 261 89.83 -5.44 105.91
C ILE A 261 89.94 -6.96 105.72
N GLY A 262 90.15 -7.74 106.79
CA GLY A 262 90.01 -9.21 106.75
C GLY A 262 88.60 -9.67 106.36
N LYS A 263 87.56 -8.97 106.86
CA LYS A 263 86.16 -9.20 106.46
C LYS A 263 85.86 -8.78 105.02
N ALA A 264 86.55 -7.77 104.49
CA ALA A 264 86.40 -7.32 103.10
C ALA A 264 87.05 -8.27 102.08
N ALA A 265 88.16 -8.93 102.42
CA ALA A 265 88.83 -9.91 101.55
C ALA A 265 87.96 -11.15 101.28
N VAL A 266 87.26 -11.65 102.32
CA VAL A 266 86.26 -12.73 102.18
C VAL A 266 85.05 -12.25 101.34
N GLY A 267 84.62 -11.00 101.50
CA GLY A 267 83.54 -10.42 100.69
C GLY A 267 83.91 -10.18 99.22
N LEU A 268 85.19 -9.93 98.90
CA LEU A 268 85.68 -9.80 97.52
C LEU A 268 85.68 -11.16 96.79
N LYS A 269 86.03 -12.24 97.48
CA LYS A 269 85.91 -13.61 96.95
C LYS A 269 84.47 -13.91 96.55
N THR A 270 83.49 -13.60 97.40
CA THR A 270 82.06 -13.77 97.11
C THR A 270 81.59 -12.95 95.90
N LYS A 271 82.12 -11.73 95.70
CA LYS A 271 81.80 -10.91 94.51
C LYS A 271 82.48 -11.41 93.24
N GLY A 272 83.70 -11.94 93.33
CA GLY A 272 84.40 -12.60 92.22
C GLY A 272 83.70 -13.88 91.77
N ASP A 273 83.20 -14.68 92.72
CA ASP A 273 82.37 -15.85 92.46
C ASP A 273 81.05 -15.48 91.75
N ASN A 274 80.40 -14.38 92.16
CA ASN A 274 79.18 -13.86 91.54
C ASN A 274 79.41 -13.27 90.14
N LEU A 275 80.59 -12.67 89.90
CA LEU A 275 80.96 -12.13 88.58
C LEU A 275 81.24 -13.25 87.57
N LEU A 276 81.93 -14.32 87.97
CA LEU A 276 82.12 -15.52 87.15
C LEU A 276 80.77 -16.19 86.81
N GLU A 277 79.83 -16.23 87.76
CA GLU A 277 78.46 -16.72 87.52
C GLU A 277 77.67 -15.79 86.56
N SER A 278 77.89 -14.48 86.63
CA SER A 278 77.25 -13.50 85.73
C SER A 278 77.79 -13.59 84.29
N TYR A 279 79.08 -13.91 84.10
CA TYR A 279 79.65 -14.19 82.77
C TYR A 279 79.04 -15.46 82.15
N LYS A 280 78.86 -16.52 82.95
CA LYS A 280 78.15 -17.73 82.54
C LYS A 280 76.69 -17.42 82.12
N GLN A 281 75.95 -16.69 82.94
CA GLN A 281 74.56 -16.29 82.63
C GLN A 281 74.46 -15.41 81.37
N SER A 282 75.44 -14.55 81.12
CA SER A 282 75.47 -13.69 79.93
C SER A 282 75.77 -14.49 78.65
N TYR A 283 76.68 -15.46 78.72
CA TYR A 283 76.97 -16.39 77.62
C TYR A 283 75.74 -17.25 77.29
N ASP A 284 75.13 -17.86 78.31
CA ASP A 284 73.95 -18.71 78.15
C ASP A 284 72.74 -17.91 77.66
N GLY A 285 72.58 -16.66 78.13
CA GLY A 285 71.53 -15.75 77.68
C GLY A 285 71.68 -15.31 76.23
N LEU A 286 72.90 -14.98 75.79
CA LEU A 286 73.18 -14.61 74.39
C LEU A 286 73.01 -15.80 73.44
N ASN A 287 73.41 -17.01 73.87
CA ASN A 287 73.21 -18.25 73.12
C ASN A 287 71.70 -18.61 73.02
N ASN A 288 70.94 -18.39 74.09
CA ASN A 288 69.48 -18.59 74.09
C ASN A 288 68.76 -17.55 73.20
N LEU A 289 69.22 -16.30 73.17
CA LEU A 289 68.69 -15.28 72.27
C LEU A 289 68.93 -15.64 70.80
N LYS A 290 70.13 -16.14 70.46
CA LYS A 290 70.43 -16.66 69.11
C LYS A 290 69.43 -17.75 68.71
N ARG A 291 69.22 -18.74 69.59
CA ARG A 291 68.26 -19.83 69.36
C ARG A 291 66.82 -19.33 69.20
N GLN A 292 66.38 -18.38 70.03
CA GLN A 292 65.04 -17.79 69.92
C GLN A 292 64.83 -17.02 68.60
N ILE A 293 65.86 -16.32 68.11
CA ILE A 293 65.82 -15.64 66.81
C ILE A 293 65.72 -16.66 65.67
N GLU A 294 66.52 -17.73 65.71
CA GLU A 294 66.45 -18.82 64.73
C GLU A 294 65.08 -19.52 64.72
N GLU A 295 64.54 -19.85 65.90
CA GLU A 295 63.21 -20.45 66.07
C GLU A 295 62.09 -19.51 65.59
N ALA A 296 62.17 -18.21 65.87
CA ALA A 296 61.18 -17.22 65.43
C ALA A 296 61.16 -17.01 63.91
N VAL A 297 62.34 -17.02 63.26
CA VAL A 297 62.42 -16.92 61.79
C VAL A 297 61.82 -18.17 61.14
N ILE A 298 62.13 -19.37 61.65
CA ILE A 298 61.54 -20.63 61.15
C ILE A 298 60.03 -20.64 61.35
N ALA A 299 59.54 -20.20 62.51
CA ALA A 299 58.09 -20.13 62.80
C ALA A 299 57.36 -19.14 61.87
N LEU A 300 57.94 -17.96 61.64
CA LEU A 300 57.39 -16.98 60.70
C LEU A 300 57.36 -17.55 59.27
N GLU A 301 58.43 -18.24 58.86
CA GLU A 301 58.52 -18.89 57.56
C GLU A 301 57.41 -19.96 57.38
N GLY A 302 57.18 -20.79 58.39
CA GLY A 302 56.10 -21.79 58.38
C GLY A 302 54.69 -21.17 58.32
N ILE A 303 54.47 -20.04 59.02
CA ILE A 303 53.15 -19.37 59.04
C ILE A 303 52.77 -18.83 57.66
N TYR A 304 53.68 -18.15 56.96
CA TYR A 304 53.31 -17.57 55.67
C TYR A 304 53.17 -18.64 54.58
N GLN A 305 53.99 -19.70 54.60
CA GLN A 305 53.84 -20.84 53.69
C GLN A 305 52.47 -21.51 53.86
N THR A 306 52.05 -21.74 55.12
CA THR A 306 50.75 -22.33 55.43
C THR A 306 49.59 -21.46 54.94
N LYS A 307 49.67 -20.14 55.15
CA LYS A 307 48.63 -19.20 54.70
C LYS A 307 48.54 -19.10 53.18
N LEU A 308 49.67 -19.08 52.48
CA LEU A 308 49.72 -19.03 51.01
C LEU A 308 49.20 -20.33 50.37
N LEU A 309 49.51 -21.49 50.96
CA LEU A 309 48.96 -22.78 50.53
C LEU A 309 47.45 -22.87 50.79
N THR A 310 46.98 -22.38 51.94
CA THR A 310 45.55 -22.32 52.28
C THR A 310 44.82 -21.42 51.28
N LEU A 311 45.37 -20.25 50.96
CA LEU A 311 44.79 -19.34 49.96
C LEU A 311 44.69 -19.98 48.56
N LYS A 312 45.73 -20.69 48.10
CA LYS A 312 45.68 -21.42 46.81
C LYS A 312 44.62 -22.52 46.84
N LYS A 313 44.51 -23.26 47.96
CA LYS A 313 43.52 -24.32 48.15
C LYS A 313 42.09 -23.79 48.16
N ASP A 314 41.82 -22.74 48.92
CA ASP A 314 40.50 -22.12 49.03
C ASP A 314 40.07 -21.54 47.68
N LEU A 315 40.97 -20.87 46.95
CA LEU A 315 40.67 -20.36 45.62
C LEU A 315 40.36 -21.48 44.60
N ILE A 316 41.16 -22.55 44.57
CA ILE A 316 40.90 -23.69 43.68
C ILE A 316 39.56 -24.34 44.04
N SER A 317 39.26 -24.49 45.33
CA SER A 317 37.99 -24.99 45.83
C SER A 317 36.82 -24.11 45.37
N ASP A 318 36.89 -22.79 45.60
CA ASP A 318 35.83 -21.84 45.26
C ASP A 318 35.57 -21.78 43.74
N VAL A 319 36.61 -21.81 42.92
CA VAL A 319 36.47 -21.84 41.45
C VAL A 319 35.87 -23.17 40.97
N THR A 320 36.21 -24.28 41.63
CA THR A 320 35.67 -25.60 41.31
C THR A 320 34.20 -25.71 41.75
N ASP A 321 33.88 -25.22 42.95
CA ASP A 321 32.51 -25.10 43.46
C ASP A 321 31.63 -24.22 42.55
N ALA A 322 32.18 -23.15 41.97
CA ALA A 322 31.46 -22.30 41.04
C ALA A 322 31.17 -22.94 39.67
N LEU A 323 31.84 -24.04 39.31
CA LEU A 323 31.82 -24.61 37.96
C LEU A 323 31.40 -26.08 37.86
N GLU A 324 31.57 -26.88 38.92
CA GLU A 324 31.47 -28.34 38.89
C GLU A 324 30.53 -28.93 39.94
N LYS A 325 30.16 -28.16 40.98
CA LYS A 325 29.14 -28.57 41.95
C LYS A 325 27.75 -28.64 41.30
N GLU A 326 26.97 -29.66 41.64
CA GLU A 326 25.62 -29.87 41.05
C GLU A 326 24.70 -28.63 41.21
N ASP A 327 24.85 -27.85 42.27
CA ASP A 327 24.04 -26.64 42.56
C ASP A 327 24.78 -25.32 42.31
N HIS A 328 25.73 -25.27 41.39
CA HIS A 328 26.44 -24.03 41.07
C HIS A 328 25.49 -22.96 40.46
N GLY A 329 25.83 -21.68 40.60
CA GLY A 329 24.97 -20.56 40.17
C GLY A 329 24.51 -20.59 38.71
N LEU A 330 25.28 -21.24 37.81
CA LEU A 330 24.86 -21.45 36.41
C LEU A 330 23.69 -22.45 36.26
N ASN A 331 23.53 -23.43 37.15
CA ASN A 331 22.40 -24.37 37.15
C ASN A 331 21.15 -23.71 37.76
N ALA A 332 21.33 -22.85 38.77
CA ALA A 332 20.25 -22.00 39.28
C ALA A 332 19.72 -21.03 38.19
N LEU A 333 20.63 -20.46 37.40
CA LEU A 333 20.28 -19.61 36.25
C LEU A 333 19.53 -20.40 35.17
N ASP A 334 20.01 -21.59 34.81
CA ASP A 334 19.30 -22.51 33.90
C ASP A 334 17.89 -22.80 34.43
N GLY A 335 17.78 -23.05 35.73
CA GLY A 335 16.52 -23.20 36.44
C GLY A 335 15.59 -22.01 36.20
N HIS A 336 16.04 -20.79 36.46
CA HIS A 336 15.22 -19.58 36.24
C HIS A 336 14.79 -19.43 34.78
N VAL A 337 15.70 -19.65 33.83
CA VAL A 337 15.38 -19.60 32.40
C VAL A 337 14.31 -20.63 32.02
N LYS A 338 14.41 -21.87 32.52
CA LYS A 338 13.38 -22.90 32.31
C LYS A 338 12.04 -22.48 32.91
N SER A 339 12.03 -21.90 34.12
CA SER A 339 10.81 -21.38 34.75
C SER A 339 10.16 -20.27 33.93
N ASP A 340 10.97 -19.33 33.43
CA ASP A 340 10.48 -18.21 32.63
C ASP A 340 9.91 -18.67 31.29
N LEU A 341 10.51 -19.67 30.65
CA LEU A 341 9.97 -20.27 29.43
C LEU A 341 8.62 -20.96 29.68
N VAL A 342 8.49 -21.66 30.81
CA VAL A 342 7.20 -22.26 31.22
C VAL A 342 6.15 -21.17 31.49
N ALA A 343 6.53 -20.10 32.18
CA ALA A 343 5.65 -18.96 32.45
C ALA A 343 5.24 -18.25 31.15
N LEU A 344 6.16 -18.08 30.20
CA LEU A 344 5.90 -17.52 28.88
C LEU A 344 4.90 -18.39 28.09
N ARG A 345 5.11 -19.71 28.06
CA ARG A 345 4.15 -20.65 27.46
C ARG A 345 2.76 -20.49 28.07
N GLY A 346 2.67 -20.37 29.40
CA GLY A 346 1.40 -20.15 30.10
C GLY A 346 0.71 -18.85 29.68
N LYS A 347 1.46 -17.75 29.57
CA LYS A 347 0.93 -16.45 29.10
C LYS A 347 0.43 -16.52 27.66
N ILE A 348 1.19 -17.15 26.76
CA ILE A 348 0.80 -17.33 25.35
C ILE A 348 -0.47 -18.19 25.25
N LYS A 349 -0.53 -19.29 26.00
CA LYS A 349 -1.73 -20.14 26.07
C LYS A 349 -2.95 -19.33 26.51
N ALA A 350 -2.84 -18.58 27.61
CA ALA A 350 -3.93 -17.77 28.12
C ALA A 350 -4.42 -16.71 27.10
N ALA A 351 -3.49 -16.08 26.37
CA ALA A 351 -3.82 -15.12 25.31
C ALA A 351 -4.57 -15.79 24.14
N ILE A 352 -4.11 -16.96 23.69
CA ILE A 352 -4.79 -17.73 22.63
C ILE A 352 -6.18 -18.19 23.08
N ASP A 353 -6.29 -18.72 24.30
CA ASP A 353 -7.58 -19.15 24.85
C ASP A 353 -8.58 -17.99 24.90
N THR A 354 -8.13 -16.83 25.38
CA THR A 354 -8.93 -15.59 25.46
C THR A 354 -9.36 -15.12 24.06
N TYR A 355 -8.46 -15.18 23.08
CA TYR A 355 -8.77 -14.82 21.71
C TYR A 355 -9.83 -15.75 21.10
N ILE A 356 -9.66 -17.07 21.27
CA ILE A 356 -10.63 -18.07 20.81
C ILE A 356 -12.00 -17.82 21.46
N ASP A 357 -12.04 -17.62 22.79
CA ASP A 357 -13.30 -17.35 23.49
C ASP A 357 -13.99 -16.09 22.97
N THR A 358 -13.23 -15.03 22.72
CA THR A 358 -13.76 -13.77 22.19
C THR A 358 -14.39 -13.97 20.80
N GLN A 359 -13.70 -14.65 19.88
CA GLN A 359 -14.23 -14.88 18.53
C GLN A 359 -15.46 -15.80 18.55
N VAL A 360 -15.41 -16.90 19.32
CA VAL A 360 -16.52 -17.86 19.38
C VAL A 360 -17.75 -17.21 20.00
N LYS A 361 -17.58 -16.41 21.06
CA LYS A 361 -18.69 -15.67 21.68
C LYS A 361 -19.35 -14.73 20.69
N ALA A 362 -18.57 -13.99 19.90
CA ALA A 362 -19.09 -13.14 18.84
C ALA A 362 -19.91 -13.92 17.78
N ILE A 363 -19.45 -15.12 17.41
CA ILE A 363 -20.17 -16.01 16.48
C ILE A 363 -21.50 -16.47 17.08
N LEU A 364 -21.52 -16.89 18.34
CA LEU A 364 -22.74 -17.34 19.02
C LEU A 364 -23.74 -16.20 19.23
N ASP A 365 -23.27 -15.01 19.60
CA ASP A 365 -24.11 -13.82 19.76
C ASP A 365 -24.74 -13.38 18.44
N ALA A 366 -24.01 -13.50 17.32
CA ALA A 366 -24.55 -13.26 15.99
C ALA A 366 -25.54 -14.36 15.55
N ALA A 367 -25.25 -15.63 15.85
CA ALA A 367 -26.14 -16.75 15.59
C ALA A 367 -27.47 -16.59 16.33
N LYS A 368 -27.47 -16.21 17.61
CA LYS A 368 -28.69 -15.97 18.39
C LYS A 368 -29.61 -14.90 17.77
N LYS A 369 -29.03 -13.89 17.12
CA LYS A 369 -29.79 -12.81 16.45
C LYS A 369 -30.25 -13.19 15.04
N SER A 370 -29.86 -14.36 14.53
CA SER A 370 -29.97 -14.70 13.10
C SER A 370 -31.40 -14.90 12.55
N ASP A 371 -32.37 -15.18 13.43
CA ASP A 371 -33.80 -15.29 13.07
C ASP A 371 -34.55 -13.96 13.21
N SER A 372 -34.04 -13.04 14.03
CA SER A 372 -34.65 -11.73 14.31
C SER A 372 -34.19 -10.64 13.34
N LEU A 373 -33.11 -10.86 12.60
CA LEU A 373 -32.48 -9.90 11.70
C LEU A 373 -32.44 -10.45 10.26
N GLY A 374 -32.57 -9.56 9.28
CA GLY A 374 -32.28 -9.89 7.88
C GLY A 374 -30.79 -10.18 7.67
N SER A 375 -30.41 -10.84 6.58
CA SER A 375 -29.04 -11.31 6.32
C SER A 375 -27.97 -10.23 6.50
N SER A 376 -28.26 -8.97 6.13
CA SER A 376 -27.33 -7.85 6.35
C SER A 376 -27.11 -7.55 7.84
N GLY A 377 -28.17 -7.54 8.64
CA GLY A 377 -28.08 -7.27 10.09
C GLY A 377 -27.36 -8.38 10.86
N VAL A 378 -27.53 -9.64 10.46
CA VAL A 378 -26.80 -10.79 11.05
C VAL A 378 -25.30 -10.68 10.81
N ILE A 379 -24.91 -10.31 9.58
CA ILE A 379 -23.51 -10.11 9.22
C ILE A 379 -22.92 -8.91 9.97
N SER A 380 -23.66 -7.80 10.10
CA SER A 380 -23.21 -6.65 10.90
C SER A 380 -23.04 -6.98 12.38
N ALA A 381 -23.93 -7.79 12.95
CA ALA A 381 -23.79 -8.26 14.33
C ALA A 381 -22.52 -9.11 14.51
N LEU A 382 -22.23 -10.02 13.58
CA LEU A 382 -21.00 -10.82 13.58
C LEU A 382 -19.75 -9.92 13.44
N GLN A 383 -19.75 -9.01 12.47
CA GLN A 383 -18.66 -8.06 12.23
C GLN A 383 -18.33 -7.23 13.48
N SER A 384 -19.36 -6.74 14.18
CA SER A 384 -19.17 -5.91 15.37
C SER A 384 -18.59 -6.66 16.58
N GLY A 385 -18.75 -7.98 16.64
CA GLY A 385 -18.27 -8.80 17.76
C GLY A 385 -16.87 -9.40 17.55
N LEU A 386 -16.49 -9.68 16.30
CA LEU A 386 -15.18 -10.26 15.98
C LEU A 386 -14.06 -9.23 16.22
N THR A 387 -12.91 -9.70 16.68
CA THR A 387 -11.75 -8.83 16.99
C THR A 387 -10.47 -9.34 16.32
N GLY A 388 -9.43 -8.50 16.27
CA GLY A 388 -8.17 -8.84 15.61
C GLY A 388 -8.32 -9.04 14.10
N ASP A 389 -7.46 -9.87 13.51
CA ASP A 389 -7.41 -10.08 12.06
C ASP A 389 -8.66 -10.80 11.53
N LEU A 390 -9.32 -11.63 12.35
CA LEU A 390 -10.62 -12.22 11.97
C LEU A 390 -11.68 -11.13 11.78
N GLY A 391 -11.80 -10.18 12.71
CA GLY A 391 -12.74 -9.06 12.59
C GLY A 391 -12.48 -8.20 11.35
N LYS A 392 -11.21 -7.85 11.10
CA LYS A 392 -10.79 -7.08 9.92
C LYS A 392 -11.15 -7.77 8.60
N ASN A 393 -11.02 -9.09 8.53
CA ASN A 393 -11.36 -9.88 7.34
C ASN A 393 -12.87 -9.89 7.05
N PHE A 394 -13.72 -9.72 8.07
CA PHE A 394 -15.17 -9.63 7.88
C PHE A 394 -15.65 -8.21 7.54
N THR A 395 -14.87 -7.15 7.80
CA THR A 395 -15.21 -5.76 7.46
C THR A 395 -14.83 -5.33 6.04
N ALA A 396 -14.04 -6.13 5.32
CA ALA A 396 -13.66 -5.85 3.93
C ALA A 396 -14.86 -6.02 2.98
N GLU A 397 -15.14 -5.00 2.15
CA GLU A 397 -16.15 -5.04 1.08
C GLU A 397 -15.77 -6.06 0.00
N GLY A 398 -16.07 -7.34 0.23
CA GLY A 398 -15.70 -8.39 -0.73
C GLY A 398 -16.23 -9.79 -0.43
N PHE A 399 -17.09 -9.97 0.59
CA PHE A 399 -17.58 -11.31 0.92
C PHE A 399 -18.79 -11.69 0.05
N SER A 400 -18.56 -12.46 -1.02
CA SER A 400 -19.60 -12.98 -1.93
C SER A 400 -20.51 -14.06 -1.30
N ALA A 401 -20.18 -14.54 -0.10
CA ALA A 401 -20.87 -15.64 0.59
C ALA A 401 -21.77 -15.20 1.78
N LYS A 402 -22.31 -13.97 1.76
CA LYS A 402 -23.19 -13.44 2.84
C LYS A 402 -24.38 -14.36 3.15
N SER A 403 -24.97 -14.96 2.12
CA SER A 403 -26.08 -15.92 2.26
C SER A 403 -25.63 -17.22 2.94
N SER A 404 -24.46 -17.75 2.59
CA SER A 404 -23.92 -18.99 3.16
C SER A 404 -23.54 -18.83 4.63
N ILE A 405 -22.92 -17.70 5.01
CA ILE A 405 -22.61 -17.41 6.42
C ILE A 405 -23.89 -17.21 7.22
N THR A 406 -24.86 -16.46 6.69
CA THR A 406 -26.16 -16.28 7.36
C THR A 406 -26.84 -17.64 7.57
N SER A 407 -26.78 -18.53 6.57
CA SER A 407 -27.34 -19.88 6.67
C SER A 407 -26.60 -20.73 7.70
N ALA A 408 -25.26 -20.63 7.77
CA ALA A 408 -24.47 -21.33 8.77
C ALA A 408 -24.77 -20.82 10.20
N LEU A 409 -24.92 -19.51 10.39
CA LEU A 409 -25.30 -18.92 11.69
C LEU A 409 -26.72 -19.33 12.10
N ARG A 410 -27.66 -19.43 11.16
CA ARG A 410 -29.01 -19.96 11.43
C ARG A 410 -28.99 -21.45 11.76
N ALA A 411 -28.14 -22.23 11.10
CA ALA A 411 -27.94 -23.63 11.44
C ALA A 411 -27.38 -23.77 12.87
N ILE A 412 -26.40 -22.95 13.25
CA ILE A 412 -25.85 -22.90 14.62
C ILE A 412 -26.95 -22.51 15.63
N ASN A 413 -27.77 -21.51 15.32
CA ASN A 413 -28.89 -21.10 16.16
C ASN A 413 -29.90 -22.23 16.37
N THR A 414 -30.22 -22.97 15.30
CA THR A 414 -31.16 -24.10 15.33
C THR A 414 -30.59 -25.26 16.13
N GLU A 415 -29.35 -25.66 15.85
CA GLU A 415 -28.68 -26.80 16.48
C GLU A 415 -28.45 -26.59 17.98
N LEU A 416 -28.12 -25.36 18.38
CA LEU A 416 -27.89 -24.99 19.79
C LEU A 416 -29.14 -24.41 20.49
N ASN A 417 -30.28 -24.33 19.78
CA ASN A 417 -31.53 -23.75 20.28
C ASN A 417 -31.38 -22.37 20.96
N LEU A 418 -30.61 -21.46 20.34
CA LEU A 418 -30.21 -20.18 20.97
C LEU A 418 -31.35 -19.15 21.02
N ARG A 419 -32.43 -19.37 20.25
CA ARG A 419 -33.61 -18.49 20.21
C ARG A 419 -34.28 -18.36 21.59
N ASP A 420 -34.50 -19.49 22.25
CA ASP A 420 -35.23 -19.57 23.52
C ASP A 420 -34.31 -19.83 24.72
N SER A 421 -33.01 -20.08 24.48
CA SER A 421 -32.01 -20.41 25.52
C SER A 421 -30.94 -19.33 25.67
N ALA A 422 -30.23 -19.33 26.81
CA ALA A 422 -29.04 -18.49 26.98
C ALA A 422 -27.91 -18.93 26.03
N VAL A 423 -27.04 -18.00 25.63
CA VAL A 423 -25.86 -18.33 24.84
C VAL A 423 -24.95 -19.23 25.69
N PRO A 424 -24.59 -20.45 25.25
CA PRO A 424 -23.75 -21.35 26.01
C PRO A 424 -22.36 -20.73 26.21
N GLU A 425 -21.76 -20.98 27.37
CA GLU A 425 -20.39 -20.56 27.59
C GLU A 425 -19.45 -21.29 26.63
N THR A 426 -18.44 -20.59 26.11
CA THR A 426 -17.47 -21.16 25.17
C THR A 426 -16.71 -22.36 25.76
N SER A 427 -16.55 -22.38 27.08
CA SER A 427 -15.99 -23.46 27.89
C SER A 427 -16.81 -24.75 27.86
N SER A 428 -18.09 -24.70 27.45
CA SER A 428 -18.99 -25.86 27.36
C SER A 428 -19.02 -26.49 25.96
N LEU A 429 -18.45 -25.84 24.94
CA LEU A 429 -18.47 -26.31 23.56
C LEU A 429 -17.29 -27.25 23.28
N LYS A 430 -17.58 -28.51 22.97
CA LYS A 430 -16.54 -29.55 22.73
C LYS A 430 -15.53 -29.16 21.65
N CYS A 431 -15.99 -28.56 20.55
CA CYS A 431 -15.10 -28.11 19.47
C CYS A 431 -14.12 -27.01 19.91
N VAL A 432 -14.54 -26.13 20.83
CA VAL A 432 -13.69 -25.05 21.38
C VAL A 432 -12.67 -25.63 22.34
N ILE A 433 -13.09 -26.57 23.19
CA ILE A 433 -12.21 -27.31 24.10
C ILE A 433 -11.12 -28.04 23.29
N ASP A 434 -11.52 -28.74 22.23
CA ASP A 434 -10.59 -29.48 21.37
C ASP A 434 -9.61 -28.56 20.65
N LEU A 435 -10.09 -27.44 20.10
CA LEU A 435 -9.23 -26.43 19.48
C LEU A 435 -8.19 -25.87 20.47
N LYS A 436 -8.61 -25.53 21.69
CA LYS A 436 -7.70 -25.06 22.74
C LYS A 436 -6.68 -26.13 23.14
N ASN A 437 -7.11 -27.39 23.21
CA ASN A 437 -6.22 -28.51 23.52
C ASN A 437 -5.19 -28.75 22.41
N ASP A 438 -5.59 -28.66 21.14
CA ASP A 438 -4.69 -28.80 19.99
C ASP A 438 -3.66 -27.66 19.94
N MET A 439 -4.10 -26.42 20.18
CA MET A 439 -3.21 -25.26 20.28
C MET A 439 -2.23 -25.40 21.44
N ASN A 440 -2.71 -25.87 22.59
CA ASN A 440 -1.83 -26.17 23.72
C ASN A 440 -0.84 -27.30 23.41
N ALA A 441 -1.26 -28.36 22.71
CA ALA A 441 -0.39 -29.46 22.29
C ALA A 441 0.75 -28.95 21.38
N LYS A 442 0.43 -28.07 20.43
CA LYS A 442 1.44 -27.41 19.58
C LYS A 442 2.41 -26.55 20.39
N LEU A 443 1.91 -25.75 21.35
CA LEU A 443 2.75 -24.95 22.24
C LEU A 443 3.67 -25.82 23.10
N THR A 444 3.16 -26.94 23.63
CA THR A 444 3.97 -27.90 24.39
C THR A 444 4.97 -28.67 23.53
N GLY A 445 4.76 -28.76 22.22
CA GLY A 445 5.75 -29.30 21.28
C GLY A 445 6.96 -28.37 21.09
N ILE A 446 6.77 -27.05 21.23
CA ILE A 446 7.84 -26.05 21.11
C ILE A 446 8.54 -25.83 22.45
N ILE A 447 7.75 -25.56 23.51
CA ILE A 447 8.25 -25.41 24.88
C ILE A 447 7.75 -26.62 25.67
N LYS A 448 8.61 -27.65 25.75
CA LYS A 448 8.30 -28.94 26.36
C LYS A 448 7.74 -28.83 27.78
N ASN A 449 6.87 -29.77 28.12
CA ASN A 449 6.28 -29.94 29.45
C ASN A 449 6.55 -31.38 29.92
N PRO A 450 6.97 -31.62 31.18
CA PRO A 450 7.25 -30.67 32.28
C PRO A 450 8.55 -29.85 32.11
N ARG A 451 8.76 -28.84 32.98
CA ARG A 451 9.91 -27.90 32.99
C ARG A 451 11.26 -28.60 32.80
N ASP A 452 11.42 -29.76 33.41
CA ASP A 452 12.68 -30.48 33.46
C ASP A 452 13.09 -31.07 32.11
N VAL A 453 12.13 -31.27 31.21
CA VAL A 453 12.31 -31.84 29.86
C VAL A 453 12.76 -30.78 28.84
N ILE A 454 12.80 -29.49 29.22
CA ILE A 454 13.30 -28.42 28.35
C ILE A 454 14.82 -28.58 28.19
N ASP A 455 15.26 -28.89 26.97
CA ASP A 455 16.69 -29.08 26.63
C ASP A 455 17.20 -27.89 25.80
N PHE A 456 18.11 -27.09 26.39
CA PHE A 456 18.71 -25.93 25.72
C PHE A 456 19.71 -26.30 24.61
N LYS A 457 20.22 -27.54 24.59
CA LYS A 457 21.22 -27.99 23.64
C LYS A 457 20.58 -28.50 22.35
N ASN A 458 19.61 -29.41 22.47
CA ASN A 458 19.11 -30.19 21.34
C ASN A 458 17.77 -29.72 20.78
N ASP A 459 16.97 -28.96 21.55
CA ASP A 459 15.62 -28.56 21.12
C ASP A 459 15.60 -27.28 20.27
N GLY A 460 16.76 -26.73 19.91
CA GLY A 460 16.89 -25.47 19.15
C GLY A 460 16.48 -24.21 19.94
N ILE A 461 15.86 -24.38 21.10
CA ILE A 461 15.46 -23.30 22.00
C ILE A 461 16.64 -22.93 22.90
N MET A 462 17.04 -21.65 22.91
CA MET A 462 18.15 -21.15 23.75
C MET A 462 19.54 -21.76 23.45
N THR A 463 19.79 -22.30 22.26
CA THR A 463 21.08 -22.90 21.87
C THR A 463 22.26 -21.90 21.95
N ASN A 464 22.01 -20.63 21.61
CA ASN A 464 23.00 -19.55 21.76
C ASN A 464 23.32 -19.22 23.23
N TYR A 465 22.34 -19.38 24.12
CA TYR A 465 22.56 -19.23 25.56
C TYR A 465 23.45 -20.38 26.05
N TYR A 466 23.10 -21.64 25.71
CA TYR A 466 23.88 -22.82 26.05
C TYR A 466 25.35 -22.72 25.56
N ALA A 467 25.56 -22.31 24.31
CA ALA A 467 26.91 -22.17 23.74
C ALA A 467 27.79 -21.14 24.46
N LYS A 468 27.20 -20.10 25.06
CA LYS A 468 27.93 -19.04 25.76
C LYS A 468 28.18 -19.34 27.23
N THR A 469 27.32 -20.15 27.86
CA THR A 469 27.33 -20.39 29.31
C THR A 469 27.87 -21.77 29.69
N LYS A 470 27.45 -22.85 28.99
CA LYS A 470 27.66 -24.25 29.43
C LYS A 470 28.60 -25.08 28.55
N ALA A 471 28.81 -24.70 27.29
CA ALA A 471 29.80 -25.37 26.44
C ALA A 471 31.21 -25.28 27.06
N GLU A 472 32.04 -26.32 26.92
CA GLU A 472 33.42 -26.35 27.46
C GLU A 472 34.28 -25.17 26.97
N SER A 473 33.98 -24.65 25.77
CA SER A 473 34.60 -23.46 25.16
C SER A 473 33.78 -22.17 25.30
N GLY A 474 32.71 -22.18 26.11
CA GLY A 474 31.82 -21.05 26.33
C GLY A 474 32.56 -19.87 26.94
N THR A 475 32.32 -18.67 26.40
CA THR A 475 33.10 -17.47 26.75
C THR A 475 33.06 -17.15 28.24
N PHE A 476 31.93 -17.39 28.92
CA PHE A 476 31.80 -17.13 30.35
C PHE A 476 32.53 -18.17 31.22
N ARG A 477 32.42 -19.46 30.87
CA ARG A 477 33.16 -20.55 31.54
C ARG A 477 34.67 -20.40 31.34
N GLY A 478 35.11 -20.03 30.14
CA GLY A 478 36.51 -19.75 29.82
C GLY A 478 37.09 -18.56 30.61
N LEU A 479 36.29 -17.50 30.84
CA LEU A 479 36.69 -16.35 31.66
C LEU A 479 36.85 -16.72 33.15
N ILE A 480 35.98 -17.57 33.69
CA ILE A 480 36.11 -18.06 35.06
C ILE A 480 37.38 -18.94 35.19
N MET A 481 37.68 -19.77 34.18
CA MET A 481 38.90 -20.58 34.16
C MET A 481 40.20 -19.75 34.09
N THR A 482 40.20 -18.57 33.46
CA THR A 482 41.39 -17.69 33.46
C THR A 482 41.78 -17.17 34.85
N ILE A 483 40.89 -17.22 35.85
CA ILE A 483 41.19 -16.84 37.24
C ILE A 483 42.24 -17.80 37.86
N LYS A 484 42.35 -19.05 37.37
CA LYS A 484 43.38 -20.01 37.82
C LYS A 484 44.81 -19.68 37.31
N ALA A 485 44.95 -18.85 36.27
CA ALA A 485 46.22 -18.65 35.57
C ALA A 485 47.37 -17.98 36.38
N PRO A 486 47.13 -17.01 37.28
CA PRO A 486 48.20 -16.33 38.04
C PRO A 486 48.98 -17.23 39.01
N PHE A 487 48.43 -18.36 39.44
CA PHE A 487 49.03 -19.28 40.42
C PHE A 487 50.04 -20.27 39.82
N LYS A 488 50.49 -20.01 38.57
CA LYS A 488 51.52 -20.80 37.86
C LYS A 488 52.92 -20.16 37.91
N LYS A 489 53.13 -19.07 38.66
CA LYS A 489 54.43 -18.37 38.84
C LYS A 489 54.63 -17.87 40.28
N GLY A 490 55.88 -17.73 40.74
CA GLY A 490 56.25 -17.09 42.03
C GLY A 490 56.14 -17.99 43.27
N GLY A 491 56.88 -19.09 43.31
CA GLY A 491 56.92 -20.00 44.48
C GLY A 491 55.89 -21.15 44.48
N PHE A 492 54.88 -21.14 43.62
CA PHE A 492 53.90 -22.23 43.49
C PHE A 492 54.27 -23.20 42.35
N THR A 493 54.17 -24.50 42.59
CA THR A 493 54.33 -25.52 41.53
C THR A 493 53.14 -25.50 40.56
N ALA A 494 53.38 -25.92 39.32
CA ALA A 494 52.36 -25.98 38.26
C ALA A 494 51.27 -27.04 38.50
N ASP A 495 51.45 -27.93 39.47
CA ASP A 495 50.47 -28.96 39.84
C ASP A 495 49.25 -28.36 40.54
N GLU A 496 48.09 -28.93 40.22
CA GLU A 496 46.77 -28.54 40.75
C GLU A 496 46.55 -28.98 42.21
N ASP A 497 47.37 -29.89 42.72
CA ASP A 497 47.18 -30.57 44.01
C ASP A 497 47.42 -29.69 45.25
N ALA A 498 47.84 -28.43 45.07
CA ALA A 498 47.98 -27.43 46.14
C ALA A 498 48.86 -27.84 47.35
N THR A 499 49.75 -28.82 47.20
CA THR A 499 50.52 -29.39 48.32
C THR A 499 51.86 -28.74 48.61
N THR A 500 52.41 -27.96 47.66
CA THR A 500 53.81 -27.53 47.73
C THR A 500 53.99 -26.08 47.30
N PHE A 501 54.58 -25.29 48.19
CA PHE A 501 55.03 -23.93 47.96
C PHE A 501 56.53 -23.86 48.28
N LYS A 502 57.32 -23.37 47.32
CA LYS A 502 58.78 -23.24 47.40
C LYS A 502 59.13 -21.75 47.51
N PRO A 503 59.39 -21.26 48.73
CA PRO A 503 59.84 -19.89 48.96
C PRO A 503 61.03 -19.45 48.12
N ASP A 504 61.95 -20.37 47.87
CA ASP A 504 63.20 -20.13 47.16
C ASP A 504 62.98 -19.68 45.71
N ASP A 505 61.83 -20.03 45.13
CA ASP A 505 61.43 -19.64 43.78
C ASP A 505 60.66 -18.29 43.76
N MET A 506 60.57 -17.59 44.90
CA MET A 506 60.08 -16.20 44.97
C MET A 506 61.20 -15.22 44.65
N ASP A 507 60.91 -14.25 43.77
CA ASP A 507 61.82 -13.16 43.45
C ASP A 507 62.31 -12.44 44.71
N ASN A 508 63.64 -12.27 44.84
CA ASN A 508 64.36 -11.63 45.95
C ASN A 508 64.34 -12.36 47.32
N TYR A 509 63.90 -13.62 47.40
CA TYR A 509 63.90 -14.40 48.65
C TYR A 509 65.30 -14.92 49.04
N LYS A 510 65.98 -15.60 48.10
CA LYS A 510 67.38 -16.10 48.20
C LYS A 510 68.21 -15.64 46.99
N TYR A 511 69.54 -15.68 47.13
CA TYR A 511 70.49 -15.40 46.04
C TYR A 511 70.23 -16.27 44.79
N VAL A 512 70.10 -15.62 43.62
CA VAL A 512 70.06 -16.29 42.31
C VAL A 512 71.45 -16.19 41.68
N THR A 513 72.22 -17.28 41.66
CA THR A 513 73.42 -17.37 40.82
C THR A 513 73.03 -17.78 39.41
N ALA A 514 72.80 -16.79 38.56
CA ALA A 514 72.91 -16.96 37.11
C ALA A 514 73.35 -15.63 36.46
N GLY A 515 74.65 -15.50 36.21
CA GLY A 515 75.22 -14.58 35.21
C GLY A 515 75.09 -13.07 35.46
N GLN A 516 76.15 -12.49 36.06
CA GLN A 516 76.62 -11.11 35.84
C GLN A 516 75.60 -9.95 36.01
N ALA A 517 75.19 -9.66 37.24
CA ALA A 517 75.00 -8.28 37.74
C ALA A 517 74.94 -8.28 39.28
N THR A 518 75.82 -7.53 39.95
CA THR A 518 75.85 -7.44 41.42
C THR A 518 74.66 -6.61 41.92
N THR A 519 73.61 -7.27 42.39
CA THR A 519 72.62 -6.69 43.30
C THR A 519 72.77 -7.37 44.67
N GLY A 520 72.58 -6.61 45.75
CA GLY A 520 72.96 -7.02 47.12
C GLY A 520 72.25 -8.27 47.65
N PRO A 521 72.66 -8.76 48.85
CA PRO A 521 72.13 -10.00 49.43
C PRO A 521 70.59 -9.98 49.56
N GLY A 522 69.95 -11.13 49.25
CA GLY A 522 68.51 -11.32 49.40
C GLY A 522 68.06 -11.16 50.86
N LYS A 523 66.75 -11.01 51.10
CA LYS A 523 66.25 -10.69 52.44
C LYS A 523 66.57 -11.79 53.47
N ARG A 524 66.55 -13.07 53.07
CA ARG A 524 66.94 -14.19 53.96
C ARG A 524 68.44 -14.23 54.24
N ASP A 525 69.26 -13.84 53.26
CA ASP A 525 70.72 -13.84 53.37
C ASP A 525 71.21 -12.75 54.33
N LEU A 526 70.56 -11.58 54.32
CA LEU A 526 70.82 -10.50 55.29
C LEU A 526 70.59 -10.94 56.74
N LEU A 527 69.56 -11.74 57.01
CA LEU A 527 69.29 -12.31 58.34
C LEU A 527 70.37 -13.31 58.76
N THR A 528 70.81 -14.17 57.84
CA THR A 528 71.91 -15.13 58.10
C THR A 528 73.22 -14.42 58.45
N ILE A 529 73.52 -13.29 57.80
CA ILE A 529 74.70 -12.46 58.12
C ILE A 529 74.64 -11.94 59.56
N GLN A 530 73.47 -11.51 60.03
CA GLN A 530 73.30 -11.00 61.40
C GLN A 530 73.39 -12.10 62.45
N ILE A 531 72.86 -13.31 62.18
CA ILE A 531 73.01 -14.47 63.07
C ILE A 531 74.49 -14.86 63.21
N ASN A 532 75.27 -14.82 62.11
CA ASN A 532 76.71 -15.08 62.14
C ASN A 532 77.51 -14.04 62.94
N ALA A 533 76.98 -12.82 63.11
CA ALA A 533 77.59 -11.81 63.98
C ALA A 533 77.42 -12.14 65.47
N LEU A 534 76.28 -12.74 65.86
CA LEU A 534 76.06 -13.26 67.21
C LEU A 534 76.98 -14.44 67.53
N ASP A 535 77.27 -15.29 66.55
CA ASP A 535 78.25 -16.38 66.70
C ASP A 535 79.66 -15.87 66.99
N LYS A 536 80.10 -14.82 66.29
CA LYS A 536 81.38 -14.17 66.59
C LYS A 536 81.42 -13.56 67.99
N ALA A 537 80.30 -13.01 68.47
CA ALA A 537 80.21 -12.47 69.82
C ALA A 537 80.32 -13.57 70.90
N LEU A 538 79.69 -14.74 70.69
CA LEU A 538 79.84 -15.90 71.56
C LEU A 538 81.28 -16.43 71.58
N GLN A 539 81.94 -16.49 70.43
CA GLN A 539 83.33 -16.96 70.31
C GLN A 539 84.32 -16.09 71.12
N TYR A 540 84.04 -14.79 71.24
CA TYR A 540 84.87 -13.85 72.00
C TYR A 540 84.95 -14.16 73.50
N PHE A 541 83.88 -14.70 74.11
CA PHE A 541 83.89 -15.10 75.53
C PHE A 541 84.82 -16.28 75.80
N VAL A 542 85.01 -17.15 74.80
CA VAL A 542 85.93 -18.30 74.86
C VAL A 542 87.36 -17.84 74.58
N GLU A 543 87.58 -16.97 73.58
CA GLU A 543 88.90 -16.43 73.23
C GLU A 543 89.52 -15.56 74.33
N LYS A 544 88.70 -14.93 75.19
CA LYS A 544 89.15 -14.12 76.33
C LYS A 544 89.27 -14.90 77.65
N ASP A 545 89.19 -16.23 77.58
CA ASP A 545 89.37 -17.12 78.73
C ASP A 545 88.39 -16.83 79.89
N CYS A 546 87.21 -16.28 79.57
CA CYS A 546 86.17 -15.90 80.53
C CYS A 546 85.26 -17.09 80.91
N VAL A 547 85.13 -18.08 80.01
CA VAL A 547 84.40 -19.35 80.18
C VAL A 547 85.09 -20.45 79.35
N VAL A 548 85.01 -21.71 79.77
CA VAL A 548 85.54 -22.87 79.01
C VAL A 548 84.36 -23.64 78.39
N GLN A 549 84.45 -24.02 77.11
CA GLN A 549 83.40 -24.81 76.44
C GLN A 549 83.59 -26.32 76.69
N PRO A 550 82.59 -27.03 77.24
CA PRO A 550 82.48 -28.48 77.15
C PRO A 550 81.61 -28.90 75.96
N SER A 551 81.79 -30.14 75.51
CA SER A 551 80.98 -30.78 74.45
C SER A 551 79.49 -30.81 74.82
N GLY A 552 78.70 -29.84 74.34
CA GLY A 552 77.27 -29.74 74.62
C GLY A 552 76.66 -28.33 74.58
N GLY A 553 77.46 -27.26 74.51
CA GLY A 553 76.97 -25.90 74.23
C GLY A 553 76.57 -25.03 75.45
N ILE A 554 77.03 -25.37 76.66
CA ILE A 554 76.79 -24.61 77.92
C ILE A 554 78.16 -24.29 78.56
N ALA A 555 78.36 -23.10 79.15
CA ALA A 555 79.65 -22.65 79.70
C ALA A 555 80.05 -23.25 81.08
N ASP A 556 81.36 -23.54 81.30
CA ASP A 556 81.98 -23.98 82.58
C ASP A 556 83.01 -22.95 83.13
N VAL A 557 83.02 -22.74 84.45
CA VAL A 557 83.86 -21.78 85.19
C VAL A 557 84.51 -22.36 86.46
N SER A 558 84.41 -23.68 86.68
CA SER A 558 84.81 -24.35 87.93
C SER A 558 86.31 -24.23 88.27
N GLY A 559 87.21 -24.24 87.28
CA GLY A 559 88.67 -24.11 87.49
C GLY A 559 89.11 -22.74 88.01
N LYS A 560 88.49 -21.64 87.57
CA LYS A 560 88.85 -20.26 87.95
C LYS A 560 88.45 -19.88 89.38
N LYS A 561 87.48 -20.59 89.98
CA LYS A 561 87.11 -20.44 91.41
C LYS A 561 88.21 -20.94 92.37
N GLY A 562 89.10 -21.82 91.91
CA GLY A 562 90.27 -22.29 92.66
C GLY A 562 91.32 -21.20 92.90
N ASP A 563 91.63 -20.40 91.88
CA ASP A 563 92.66 -19.35 91.91
C ASP A 563 92.32 -18.18 92.87
N LEU A 564 91.03 -17.86 93.00
CA LEU A 564 90.50 -16.84 93.93
C LEU A 564 90.75 -17.18 95.41
N THR A 565 90.93 -18.46 95.74
CA THR A 565 91.16 -18.89 97.13
C THR A 565 92.63 -18.69 97.56
N ALA A 566 93.58 -18.69 96.62
CA ALA A 566 95.00 -18.44 96.91
C ALA A 566 95.31 -16.94 97.18
N LEU A 567 94.54 -16.02 96.57
CA LEU A 567 94.74 -14.56 96.67
C LEU A 567 94.44 -13.97 98.06
N VAL A 568 93.52 -14.57 98.82
CA VAL A 568 93.11 -14.11 100.17
C VAL A 568 94.25 -14.26 101.19
N THR A 569 95.15 -15.21 100.97
CA THR A 569 96.33 -15.45 101.82
C THR A 569 97.36 -14.32 101.71
N THR A 570 97.47 -13.66 100.55
CA THR A 570 98.44 -12.59 100.26
C THR A 570 98.04 -11.24 100.87
N ILE A 571 96.74 -10.91 100.90
CA ILE A 571 96.18 -9.65 101.42
C ILE A 571 96.47 -9.43 102.92
N THR A 572 96.73 -10.50 103.67
CA THR A 572 97.04 -10.43 105.11
C THR A 572 98.42 -9.81 105.39
N ASN A 573 99.35 -9.84 104.43
CA ASN A 573 100.70 -9.33 104.60
C ASN A 573 100.85 -7.84 104.26
N GLU A 574 100.07 -7.31 103.32
CA GLU A 574 100.18 -5.91 102.84
C GLU A 574 99.57 -4.85 103.80
N LEU A 575 98.75 -5.28 104.77
CA LEU A 575 98.15 -4.39 105.79
C LEU A 575 99.17 -3.73 106.72
N LYS A 576 100.40 -4.25 106.80
CA LYS A 576 101.51 -3.63 107.56
C LYS A 576 102.19 -2.48 106.81
N ASP A 577 102.06 -2.39 105.49
CA ASP A 577 102.78 -1.41 104.67
C ASP A 577 101.97 -0.11 104.42
N ILE A 578 100.64 -0.15 104.59
CA ILE A 578 99.73 1.00 104.36
C ILE A 578 99.84 2.09 105.44
N ALA A 579 100.34 1.79 106.66
CA ALA A 579 100.54 2.80 107.70
C ALA A 579 101.65 3.83 107.35
N TRP A 580 102.52 3.53 106.40
CA TRP A 580 103.65 4.38 106.01
C TRP A 580 103.36 5.32 104.83
N LEU A 581 102.41 4.98 103.95
CA LEU A 581 102.13 5.72 102.69
C LEU A 581 101.09 6.87 102.81
N ILE A 582 100.58 7.16 104.01
CA ILE A 582 99.49 8.14 104.21
C ILE A 582 99.98 9.56 104.56
N ASP A 583 101.23 9.79 105.02
CA ASP A 583 101.61 11.09 105.63
C ASP A 583 102.87 11.81 105.12
N ASN A 584 103.72 11.26 104.23
CA ASN A 584 105.01 11.95 104.01
C ASN A 584 104.95 13.13 103.02
N LYS A 585 105.10 14.34 103.59
CA LYS A 585 105.57 15.57 102.90
C LYS A 585 107.09 15.49 102.69
N ALA A 586 107.57 16.20 101.68
CA ALA A 586 108.96 16.13 101.21
C ALA A 586 110.04 16.37 102.30
N GLY A 587 111.05 15.49 102.31
CA GLY A 587 112.39 15.79 102.84
C GLY A 587 112.83 15.00 104.08
N GLU A 588 113.03 13.69 103.97
CA GLU A 588 114.00 12.94 104.80
C GLU A 588 114.39 11.65 104.07
N ALA A 589 115.70 11.38 103.99
CA ALA A 589 116.28 10.40 103.08
C ALA A 589 116.53 9.02 103.71
N ALA A 590 116.45 8.02 102.83
CA ALA A 590 117.09 6.70 102.86
C ALA A 590 116.51 5.63 103.80
N THR A 591 115.63 4.77 103.25
CA THR A 591 115.95 3.37 102.90
C THR A 591 114.64 2.59 102.67
N ARG A 592 114.12 2.60 101.44
CA ARG A 592 113.31 1.54 100.79
C ARG A 592 112.81 2.06 99.43
N SER A 593 112.87 1.20 98.43
CA SER A 593 112.68 1.50 97.00
C SER A 593 111.19 1.53 96.65
N LEU A 594 110.54 2.70 96.70
CA LEU A 594 109.19 2.91 96.18
C LEU A 594 109.05 4.35 95.65
N GLU A 595 109.02 4.50 94.33
CA GLU A 595 108.60 5.73 93.62
C GLU A 595 107.11 5.59 93.26
N GLY A 596 106.25 6.54 93.65
CA GLY A 596 104.85 6.55 93.20
C GLY A 596 103.91 7.49 94.00
N GLU A 597 103.17 8.32 93.27
CA GLU A 597 102.27 9.40 93.72
C GLU A 597 101.09 9.01 94.65
N GLY A 598 100.65 9.94 95.53
CA GLY A 598 99.66 9.72 96.59
C GLY A 598 98.16 9.85 96.22
N ILE A 599 97.28 9.32 97.09
CA ILE A 599 95.82 9.11 96.88
C ILE A 599 95.04 10.39 96.46
N LYS A 600 95.50 11.58 96.83
CA LYS A 600 94.84 12.84 96.45
C LYS A 600 94.90 13.13 94.93
N GLN A 601 95.84 12.53 94.20
CA GLN A 601 95.95 12.70 92.73
C GLN A 601 95.01 11.79 91.91
N LYS A 602 94.50 10.67 92.46
CA LYS A 602 93.64 9.74 91.69
C LYS A 602 92.15 10.10 91.67
N LEU A 603 91.65 10.80 92.71
CA LEU A 603 90.25 11.26 92.77
C LEU A 603 89.94 12.34 91.71
N THR A 604 90.92 13.17 91.37
CA THR A 604 90.81 14.20 90.31
C THR A 604 90.61 13.59 88.92
N LYS A 605 90.99 12.32 88.70
CA LYS A 605 90.90 11.64 87.39
C LYS A 605 89.53 11.01 87.12
N LEU A 606 88.81 10.55 88.15
CA LEU A 606 87.47 9.95 88.01
C LEU A 606 86.38 11.00 87.72
N ARG A 607 86.56 12.24 88.20
CA ARG A 607 85.68 13.37 87.87
C ARG A 607 85.73 13.74 86.38
N SER A 608 86.86 13.50 85.71
CA SER A 608 87.05 13.72 84.28
C SER A 608 86.25 12.76 83.38
N ASP A 609 86.02 11.52 83.82
CA ASP A 609 85.37 10.48 83.00
C ASP A 609 83.82 10.56 82.99
N ILE A 610 83.23 11.36 83.90
CA ILE A 610 81.78 11.57 84.03
C ILE A 610 81.31 12.87 83.35
N ASP A 611 82.13 13.93 83.36
CA ASP A 611 81.77 15.27 82.82
C ASP A 611 82.44 15.64 81.48
N GLY A 612 83.34 14.82 80.93
CA GLY A 612 84.14 15.17 79.75
C GLY A 612 83.34 15.41 78.46
N THR A 613 83.62 16.54 77.79
CA THR A 613 83.05 17.00 76.52
C THR A 613 83.66 16.36 75.26
N ASP A 614 84.34 15.21 75.38
CA ASP A 614 85.08 14.60 74.27
C ASP A 614 84.31 13.42 73.64
N GLU A 615 84.29 13.34 72.31
CA GLU A 615 83.35 12.59 71.46
C GLU A 615 83.41 11.03 71.56
N LYS A 616 84.09 10.45 72.55
CA LYS A 616 84.41 8.99 72.59
C LYS A 616 84.23 8.28 73.95
N THR A 617 83.24 8.64 74.78
CA THR A 617 82.89 7.90 76.02
C THR A 617 81.49 7.27 76.01
N LYS A 618 81.38 6.09 76.66
CA LYS A 618 80.49 4.97 76.28
C LYS A 618 79.00 5.06 76.68
N LEU A 619 78.57 5.93 77.60
CA LEU A 619 77.14 6.01 78.01
C LEU A 619 76.35 7.11 77.28
N LYS A 620 76.92 8.31 77.10
CA LYS A 620 76.27 9.43 76.39
C LYS A 620 76.08 9.13 74.90
N LYS A 621 77.01 8.38 74.28
CA LYS A 621 76.91 7.98 72.88
C LYS A 621 75.78 6.96 72.63
N ILE A 622 75.64 5.92 73.46
CA ILE A 622 74.54 4.94 73.33
C ILE A 622 73.18 5.66 73.48
N ARG A 623 73.09 6.59 74.43
CA ARG A 623 71.92 7.45 74.63
C ARG A 623 71.62 8.30 73.38
N ASN A 624 72.63 8.91 72.77
CA ASN A 624 72.48 9.72 71.55
C ASN A 624 72.18 8.89 70.29
N ASP A 625 72.79 7.71 70.13
CA ASP A 625 72.56 6.83 68.97
C ASP A 625 71.13 6.27 68.99
N ILE A 626 70.59 5.91 70.18
CA ILE A 626 69.18 5.53 70.34
C ILE A 626 68.27 6.75 70.09
N ASP A 627 68.61 7.92 70.62
CA ASP A 627 67.84 9.16 70.40
C ASP A 627 67.79 9.54 68.90
N GLU A 628 68.88 9.35 68.15
CA GLU A 628 68.96 9.60 66.71
C GLU A 628 68.14 8.59 65.89
N LEU A 629 68.20 7.30 66.23
CA LEU A 629 67.37 6.26 65.60
C LEU A 629 65.87 6.52 65.82
N THR A 630 65.51 7.05 67.00
CA THR A 630 64.13 7.37 67.36
C THR A 630 63.65 8.67 66.69
N LYS A 631 64.47 9.73 66.70
CA LYS A 631 64.09 11.05 66.15
C LYS A 631 64.22 11.17 64.64
N ARG A 632 65.11 10.42 64.00
CA ARG A 632 65.38 10.54 62.56
C ARG A 632 64.82 9.36 61.77
N GLU A 633 65.37 8.16 61.97
CA GLU A 633 65.09 7.02 61.09
C GLU A 633 63.67 6.49 61.26
N LEU A 634 63.24 6.25 62.50
CA LEU A 634 61.88 5.79 62.79
C LEU A 634 60.82 6.86 62.44
N SER A 635 61.13 8.14 62.65
CA SER A 635 60.22 9.24 62.29
C SER A 635 60.01 9.37 60.78
N ILE A 636 61.01 9.06 59.94
CA ILE A 636 60.85 9.06 58.47
C ILE A 636 59.89 7.94 58.05
N VAL A 637 60.04 6.75 58.61
CA VAL A 637 59.16 5.60 58.29
C VAL A 637 57.72 5.86 58.75
N ILE A 638 57.52 6.44 59.93
CA ILE A 638 56.20 6.86 60.41
C ILE A 638 55.56 7.87 59.43
N LYS A 639 56.29 8.93 59.03
CA LYS A 639 55.80 9.92 58.05
C LYS A 639 55.47 9.33 56.69
N MET A 640 56.28 8.38 56.20
CA MET A 640 55.98 7.66 54.94
C MET A 640 54.70 6.82 55.05
N THR A 641 54.45 6.23 56.22
CA THR A 641 53.25 5.42 56.50
C THR A 641 52.00 6.31 56.65
N GLU A 642 52.14 7.50 57.25
CA GLU A 642 51.08 8.52 57.32
C GLU A 642 50.73 9.08 55.93
N ALA A 643 51.74 9.34 55.08
CA ALA A 643 51.55 9.82 53.71
C ALA A 643 50.89 8.79 52.76
N PHE A 644 50.85 7.51 53.14
CA PHE A 644 50.23 6.45 52.35
C PHE A 644 48.72 6.66 52.18
N GLU A 645 48.03 7.23 53.17
CA GLU A 645 46.57 7.40 53.15
C GLU A 645 46.13 8.41 52.08
N GLU A 646 46.91 9.47 51.85
CA GLU A 646 46.65 10.49 50.83
C GLU A 646 46.93 9.94 49.42
N GLN A 647 48.02 9.18 49.26
CA GLN A 647 48.39 8.55 47.99
C GLN A 647 47.41 7.45 47.56
N THR A 648 46.89 6.65 48.51
CA THR A 648 45.88 5.62 48.22
C THR A 648 44.54 6.23 47.80
N ASN A 649 44.13 7.36 48.38
CA ASN A 649 42.93 8.08 47.94
C ASN A 649 43.06 8.54 46.48
N ALA A 650 44.18 9.13 46.10
CA ALA A 650 44.43 9.58 44.73
C ALA A 650 44.44 8.40 43.73
N LEU A 651 45.09 7.28 44.10
CA LEU A 651 45.12 6.07 43.29
C LEU A 651 43.73 5.44 43.11
N SER A 652 42.91 5.43 44.18
CA SER A 652 41.51 4.98 44.14
C SER A 652 40.69 5.79 43.13
N GLN A 653 40.71 7.11 43.24
CA GLN A 653 39.93 7.99 42.36
C GLN A 653 40.35 7.84 40.89
N ASN A 654 41.66 7.73 40.61
CA ASN A 654 42.15 7.50 39.25
C ASN A 654 41.70 6.14 38.70
N THR A 655 41.77 5.09 39.51
CA THR A 655 41.31 3.74 39.11
C THR A 655 39.81 3.73 38.81
N ILE A 656 38.97 4.31 39.69
CA ILE A 656 37.52 4.44 39.48
C ILE A 656 37.24 5.21 38.19
N ARG A 657 37.88 6.36 38.00
CA ARG A 657 37.67 7.22 36.82
C ARG A 657 38.02 6.50 35.51
N ASN A 658 39.14 5.76 35.49
CA ASN A 658 39.57 4.99 34.32
C ASN A 658 38.60 3.85 33.98
N LEU A 659 38.16 3.09 34.98
CA LEU A 659 37.19 2.01 34.80
C LEU A 659 35.83 2.54 34.33
N GLN A 660 35.32 3.62 34.93
CA GLN A 660 34.06 4.26 34.53
C GLN A 660 34.14 4.84 33.11
N SER A 661 35.30 5.38 32.71
CA SER A 661 35.54 5.86 31.34
C SER A 661 35.52 4.71 30.32
N PHE A 662 36.14 3.58 30.65
CA PHE A 662 36.11 2.38 29.84
C PHE A 662 34.67 1.85 29.66
N VAL A 663 33.91 1.73 30.75
CA VAL A 663 32.49 1.31 30.71
C VAL A 663 31.68 2.26 29.85
N SER A 664 31.84 3.58 30.03
CA SER A 664 31.15 4.59 29.23
C SER A 664 31.45 4.41 27.73
N THR A 665 32.72 4.21 27.37
CA THR A 665 33.13 3.98 25.97
C THR A 665 32.51 2.71 25.37
N LYS A 666 32.44 1.63 26.14
CA LYS A 666 31.84 0.36 25.68
C LYS A 666 30.33 0.46 25.53
N ILE A 667 29.65 1.13 26.47
CA ILE A 667 28.20 1.38 26.42
C ILE A 667 27.84 2.24 25.21
N GLU A 668 28.59 3.30 24.90
CA GLU A 668 28.32 4.12 23.71
C GLU A 668 28.52 3.34 22.41
N LYS A 669 29.52 2.46 22.33
CA LYS A 669 29.70 1.57 21.17
C LYS A 669 28.52 0.60 21.02
N ALA A 670 28.06 0.00 22.12
CA ALA A 670 26.89 -0.88 22.10
C ALA A 670 25.62 -0.14 21.68
N ARG A 671 25.40 1.08 22.22
CA ARG A 671 24.28 1.95 21.86
C ARG A 671 24.27 2.25 20.37
N LYS A 672 25.38 2.72 19.80
CA LYS A 672 25.50 3.02 18.37
C LYS A 672 25.19 1.80 17.50
N SER A 673 25.64 0.61 17.90
CA SER A 673 25.39 -0.64 17.17
C SER A 673 23.90 -1.02 17.20
N LEU A 674 23.27 -0.98 18.37
CA LEU A 674 21.84 -1.30 18.54
C LEU A 674 20.96 -0.30 17.79
N LEU A 675 21.25 1.00 17.89
CA LEU A 675 20.50 2.05 17.20
C LEU A 675 20.62 1.93 15.68
N LYS A 676 21.81 1.55 15.18
CA LYS A 676 22.00 1.23 13.75
C LYS A 676 21.09 0.09 13.30
N SER A 677 20.97 -0.98 14.11
CA SER A 677 20.06 -2.09 13.82
C SER A 677 18.58 -1.68 13.85
N ALA A 678 18.18 -0.90 14.87
CA ALA A 678 16.80 -0.39 14.98
C ALA A 678 16.42 0.48 13.77
N ARG A 679 17.30 1.39 13.35
CA ARG A 679 17.10 2.22 12.15
C ARG A 679 17.05 1.40 10.87
N ARG A 680 17.84 0.32 10.75
CA ARG A 680 17.78 -0.60 9.61
C ARG A 680 16.42 -1.28 9.52
N ASN A 681 15.88 -1.74 10.64
CA ASN A 681 14.56 -2.38 10.69
C ASN A 681 13.47 -1.38 10.29
N TYR A 682 13.48 -0.17 10.87
CA TYR A 682 12.54 0.91 10.47
C TYR A 682 12.58 1.19 8.96
N VAL A 683 13.77 1.44 8.41
CA VAL A 683 13.96 1.69 6.96
C VAL A 683 13.44 0.51 6.13
N SER A 684 13.68 -0.72 6.57
CA SER A 684 13.20 -1.92 5.86
C SER A 684 11.68 -2.04 5.89
N SER A 685 11.04 -1.79 7.04
CA SER A 685 9.59 -1.84 7.19
C SER A 685 8.90 -0.78 6.33
N VAL A 686 9.34 0.48 6.41
CA VAL A 686 8.72 1.56 5.62
C VAL A 686 8.98 1.38 4.12
N LYS A 687 10.16 0.85 3.72
CA LYS A 687 10.43 0.43 2.34
C LYS A 687 9.39 -0.57 1.83
N GLN A 688 9.07 -1.60 2.61
CA GLN A 688 8.06 -2.59 2.24
C GLN A 688 6.66 -1.98 2.14
N LEU A 689 6.30 -1.07 3.06
CA LEU A 689 5.02 -0.36 3.02
C LEU A 689 4.89 0.49 1.75
N LEU A 690 5.93 1.25 1.38
CA LEU A 690 5.94 2.06 0.15
C LEU A 690 5.85 1.19 -1.11
N THR A 691 6.54 0.05 -1.16
CA THR A 691 6.43 -0.90 -2.28
C THR A 691 5.01 -1.46 -2.39
N ALA A 692 4.43 -1.92 -1.28
CA ALA A 692 3.07 -2.46 -1.26
C ALA A 692 2.02 -1.42 -1.68
N PHE A 693 2.17 -0.18 -1.24
CA PHE A 693 1.34 0.94 -1.69
C PHE A 693 1.44 1.14 -3.20
N ALA A 694 2.66 1.26 -3.73
CA ALA A 694 2.88 1.49 -5.16
C ALA A 694 2.31 0.36 -6.03
N ASP A 695 2.53 -0.90 -5.64
CA ASP A 695 2.01 -2.07 -6.35
C ASP A 695 0.48 -2.12 -6.35
N LYS A 696 -0.14 -1.78 -5.21
CA LYS A 696 -1.59 -1.78 -5.07
C LYS A 696 -2.22 -0.65 -5.90
N VAL A 697 -1.70 0.59 -5.79
CA VAL A 697 -2.19 1.74 -6.58
C VAL A 697 -2.04 1.48 -8.07
N GLU A 698 -0.89 1.01 -8.53
CA GLU A 698 -0.68 0.71 -9.95
C GLU A 698 -1.68 -0.34 -10.45
N LYS A 699 -1.94 -1.38 -9.65
CA LYS A 699 -2.93 -2.42 -9.98
C LYS A 699 -4.33 -1.85 -10.15
N GLU A 700 -4.79 -1.01 -9.21
CA GLU A 700 -6.13 -0.42 -9.28
C GLU A 700 -6.28 0.57 -10.45
N LEU A 701 -5.20 1.24 -10.86
CA LEU A 701 -5.21 2.20 -11.95
C LEU A 701 -4.86 1.62 -13.33
N LYS A 702 -4.43 0.35 -13.41
CA LYS A 702 -3.80 -0.22 -14.61
C LYS A 702 -4.70 -0.12 -15.85
N GLU A 703 -5.95 -0.56 -15.73
CA GLU A 703 -6.90 -0.71 -16.84
C GLU A 703 -7.73 0.56 -17.11
N LEU A 704 -7.78 1.51 -16.16
CA LEU A 704 -8.66 2.68 -16.25
C LEU A 704 -8.40 3.59 -17.47
N PRO A 705 -7.15 3.92 -17.85
CA PRO A 705 -6.92 4.78 -19.02
C PRO A 705 -7.51 4.19 -20.29
N GLU A 706 -7.42 2.86 -20.46
CA GLU A 706 -8.02 2.19 -21.61
C GLU A 706 -9.55 2.15 -21.52
N GLU A 707 -10.13 1.94 -20.33
CA GLU A 707 -11.59 2.02 -20.13
C GLU A 707 -12.16 3.41 -20.42
N ILE A 708 -11.43 4.46 -20.03
CA ILE A 708 -11.82 5.86 -20.29
C ILE A 708 -11.71 6.19 -21.79
N GLU A 709 -10.72 5.64 -22.50
CA GLU A 709 -10.65 5.79 -23.96
C GLU A 709 -11.74 4.96 -24.66
N ARG A 710 -12.04 3.75 -24.14
CA ARG A 710 -13.14 2.90 -24.64
C ARG A 710 -14.50 3.60 -24.54
N ASP A 711 -14.72 4.43 -23.52
CA ASP A 711 -15.95 5.22 -23.34
C ASP A 711 -16.29 6.10 -24.56
N LEU A 712 -15.29 6.59 -25.30
CA LEU A 712 -15.47 7.35 -26.55
C LEU A 712 -16.06 6.51 -27.70
N THR A 713 -16.10 5.19 -27.55
CA THR A 713 -16.39 4.23 -28.62
C THR A 713 -17.65 3.40 -28.38
N ILE A 714 -18.29 3.56 -27.23
CA ILE A 714 -19.46 2.77 -26.81
C ILE A 714 -20.71 3.64 -26.61
N GLY A 715 -21.89 3.03 -26.65
CA GLY A 715 -23.17 3.72 -26.43
C GLY A 715 -23.39 4.94 -27.34
N PHE A 716 -23.94 6.03 -26.77
CA PHE A 716 -24.25 7.24 -27.54
C PHE A 716 -23.00 8.01 -27.99
N LYS A 717 -21.90 7.94 -27.22
CA LYS A 717 -20.63 8.59 -27.58
C LYS A 717 -20.04 7.93 -28.83
N GLY A 718 -20.03 6.60 -28.89
CA GLY A 718 -19.64 5.88 -30.10
C GLY A 718 -20.60 6.10 -31.27
N LEU A 719 -21.92 6.18 -31.03
CA LEU A 719 -22.88 6.56 -32.08
C LEU A 719 -22.58 7.95 -32.66
N MET A 720 -22.34 8.95 -31.81
CA MET A 720 -21.96 10.31 -32.21
C MET A 720 -20.63 10.34 -32.97
N ARG A 721 -19.67 9.49 -32.59
CA ARG A 721 -18.42 9.30 -33.35
C ARG A 721 -18.68 8.82 -34.77
N VAL A 722 -19.53 7.80 -34.93
CA VAL A 722 -19.88 7.23 -36.24
C VAL A 722 -20.76 8.18 -37.06
N MET A 723 -21.69 8.90 -36.42
CA MET A 723 -22.47 9.98 -37.06
C MET A 723 -21.60 11.14 -37.56
N GLY A 724 -20.42 11.35 -36.96
CA GLY A 724 -19.38 12.25 -37.45
C GLY A 724 -18.69 11.77 -38.73
N GLY A 725 -19.06 10.59 -39.25
CA GLY A 725 -18.56 10.01 -40.50
C GLY A 725 -17.22 9.28 -40.38
N VAL A 726 -16.93 8.72 -39.21
CA VAL A 726 -15.78 7.85 -38.92
C VAL A 726 -16.18 6.38 -39.18
N LYS A 727 -15.31 5.58 -39.81
CA LYS A 727 -15.56 4.13 -40.01
C LYS A 727 -15.49 3.38 -38.67
N SER A 728 -16.39 2.44 -38.45
CA SER A 728 -16.53 1.70 -37.17
C SER A 728 -15.28 0.89 -36.80
N THR A 729 -14.46 0.46 -37.76
CA THR A 729 -13.36 -0.50 -37.57
C THR A 729 -12.00 0.13 -37.24
N ASP A 730 -11.71 1.37 -37.68
CA ASP A 730 -10.33 1.88 -37.71
C ASP A 730 -10.14 3.24 -36.98
N GLY A 731 -11.23 3.92 -36.61
CA GLY A 731 -11.15 5.24 -35.96
C GLY A 731 -10.64 6.40 -36.84
N LEU A 732 -10.42 6.17 -38.14
CA LEU A 732 -9.93 7.16 -39.10
C LEU A 732 -11.05 7.71 -40.01
N PRO A 733 -10.93 8.96 -40.49
CA PRO A 733 -11.80 9.49 -41.55
C PRO A 733 -11.71 8.62 -42.81
N ALA A 734 -12.84 8.36 -43.45
CA ALA A 734 -12.94 7.40 -44.56
C ALA A 734 -12.04 7.70 -45.77
N ASN A 735 -11.61 8.96 -45.98
CA ASN A 735 -10.71 9.43 -47.05
C ASN A 735 -10.07 10.78 -46.69
N ASN A 736 -8.73 10.89 -46.68
CA ASN A 736 -7.97 12.16 -46.70
C ASN A 736 -8.55 13.33 -45.85
N GLY A 737 -8.97 13.07 -44.60
CA GLY A 737 -9.49 14.11 -43.68
C GLY A 737 -10.95 14.54 -43.91
N LYS A 738 -11.67 13.99 -44.89
CA LYS A 738 -13.11 14.24 -45.10
C LYS A 738 -13.95 13.10 -44.50
N SER A 739 -14.96 13.47 -43.72
CA SER A 739 -15.93 12.53 -43.16
C SER A 739 -16.96 12.09 -44.23
N LEU A 740 -17.63 10.96 -44.01
CA LEU A 740 -18.76 10.54 -44.86
C LEU A 740 -19.89 11.59 -44.87
N LEU A 741 -19.99 12.41 -43.82
CA LEU A 741 -20.93 13.52 -43.75
C LEU A 741 -20.47 14.72 -44.61
N ASP A 742 -19.16 14.94 -44.75
CA ASP A 742 -18.61 15.94 -45.68
C ASP A 742 -18.85 15.56 -47.15
N ALA A 743 -18.80 14.26 -47.49
CA ALA A 743 -19.12 13.79 -48.84
C ALA A 743 -20.58 14.11 -49.22
N ILE A 744 -21.52 13.89 -48.30
CA ILE A 744 -22.94 14.27 -48.48
C ILE A 744 -23.09 15.79 -48.60
N LYS A 745 -22.37 16.56 -47.77
CA LYS A 745 -22.36 18.02 -47.80
C LYS A 745 -21.85 18.56 -49.14
N GLU A 746 -20.72 18.05 -49.64
CA GLU A 746 -20.12 18.49 -50.91
C GLU A 746 -21.03 18.19 -52.11
N LEU A 747 -21.63 16.99 -52.16
CA LEU A 747 -22.59 16.64 -53.20
C LEU A 747 -23.84 17.52 -53.18
N ALA A 748 -24.30 17.93 -52.01
CA ALA A 748 -25.44 18.84 -51.89
C ALA A 748 -25.08 20.29 -52.27
N GLN A 749 -23.81 20.68 -52.18
CA GLN A 749 -23.33 22.02 -52.52
C GLN A 749 -23.03 22.20 -54.01
N SER A 750 -22.52 21.19 -54.72
CA SER A 750 -22.21 21.30 -56.16
C SER A 750 -23.45 21.08 -57.05
N PRO A 751 -23.86 22.04 -57.90
CA PRO A 751 -24.55 21.69 -59.13
C PRO A 751 -23.48 21.18 -60.10
N VAL A 752 -23.54 19.91 -60.51
CA VAL A 752 -22.84 19.53 -61.75
C VAL A 752 -23.62 20.21 -62.87
N SER A 753 -23.10 21.30 -63.43
CA SER A 753 -23.69 21.95 -64.60
C SER A 753 -23.78 20.91 -65.73
N GLY A 754 -24.99 20.53 -66.11
CA GLY A 754 -25.24 19.53 -67.15
C GLY A 754 -25.52 18.09 -66.67
N ALA A 755 -25.51 17.78 -65.38
CA ALA A 755 -25.92 16.46 -64.90
C ALA A 755 -27.44 16.33 -64.81
N SER A 756 -27.98 15.16 -65.17
CA SER A 756 -29.40 14.89 -64.99
C SER A 756 -29.75 14.87 -63.49
N MET A 757 -31.00 15.25 -63.15
CA MET A 757 -31.49 15.17 -61.78
C MET A 757 -31.42 13.73 -61.24
N LYS A 758 -31.56 12.74 -62.14
CA LYS A 758 -31.36 11.32 -61.88
C LYS A 758 -29.94 11.02 -61.40
N ASP A 759 -28.92 11.49 -62.09
CA ASP A 759 -27.51 11.22 -61.70
C ASP A 759 -27.16 11.83 -60.34
N THR A 760 -27.68 13.04 -60.08
CA THR A 760 -27.50 13.74 -58.81
C THR A 760 -28.16 12.97 -57.67
N PHE A 761 -29.39 12.49 -57.88
CA PHE A 761 -30.11 11.66 -56.93
C PHE A 761 -29.42 10.32 -56.69
N THR A 762 -28.95 9.64 -57.73
CA THR A 762 -28.21 8.36 -57.63
C THR A 762 -26.93 8.51 -56.81
N LYS A 763 -26.17 9.59 -57.03
CA LYS A 763 -24.97 9.90 -56.24
C LYS A 763 -25.31 10.17 -54.78
N LEU A 764 -26.31 11.02 -54.51
CA LEU A 764 -26.74 11.32 -53.14
C LEU A 764 -27.26 10.09 -52.39
N SER A 765 -28.03 9.23 -53.06
CA SER A 765 -28.53 7.96 -52.52
C SER A 765 -27.39 6.95 -52.24
N THR A 766 -26.32 7.00 -53.05
CA THR A 766 -25.13 6.17 -52.84
C THR A 766 -24.33 6.63 -51.63
N GLU A 767 -24.04 7.93 -51.53
CA GLU A 767 -23.32 8.47 -50.36
C GLU A 767 -24.14 8.37 -49.07
N PHE A 768 -25.46 8.57 -49.13
CA PHE A 768 -26.32 8.39 -47.96
C PHE A 768 -26.31 6.94 -47.46
N ASN A 769 -26.34 5.96 -48.37
CA ASN A 769 -26.19 4.55 -48.01
C ASN A 769 -24.81 4.26 -47.40
N ALA A 770 -23.75 4.84 -47.97
CA ALA A 770 -22.38 4.72 -47.45
C ALA A 770 -22.23 5.35 -46.05
N TYR A 771 -22.94 6.44 -45.77
CA TYR A 771 -23.01 7.08 -44.45
C TYR A 771 -23.83 6.29 -43.43
N PHE A 772 -24.97 5.73 -43.85
CA PHE A 772 -25.83 4.94 -42.97
C PHE A 772 -25.19 3.59 -42.58
N THR A 773 -24.42 2.98 -43.49
CA THR A 773 -23.84 1.64 -43.28
C THR A 773 -23.00 1.54 -41.99
N PRO A 774 -22.04 2.43 -41.69
CA PRO A 774 -21.34 2.44 -40.41
C PRO A 774 -22.25 2.59 -39.19
N ILE A 775 -23.31 3.39 -39.28
CA ILE A 775 -24.29 3.59 -38.19
C ILE A 775 -25.03 2.28 -37.91
N TYR A 776 -25.52 1.62 -38.95
CA TYR A 776 -26.14 0.29 -38.84
C TYR A 776 -25.17 -0.74 -38.26
N THR A 777 -23.95 -0.83 -38.79
CA THR A 777 -22.93 -1.77 -38.30
C THR A 777 -22.61 -1.52 -36.83
N TYR A 778 -22.41 -0.27 -36.44
CA TYR A 778 -22.15 0.11 -35.06
C TYR A 778 -23.28 -0.29 -34.13
N VAL A 779 -24.52 0.06 -34.45
CA VAL A 779 -25.67 -0.27 -33.62
C VAL A 779 -25.86 -1.78 -33.54
N LYS A 780 -25.66 -2.50 -34.65
CA LYS A 780 -25.68 -3.96 -34.68
C LYS A 780 -24.58 -4.56 -33.79
N GLU A 781 -23.36 -4.04 -33.79
CA GLU A 781 -22.27 -4.54 -32.95
C GLU A 781 -22.51 -4.26 -31.46
N GLN A 782 -22.99 -3.05 -31.11
CA GLN A 782 -23.28 -2.69 -29.73
C GLN A 782 -24.39 -3.54 -29.10
N ILE A 783 -25.35 -4.01 -29.90
CA ILE A 783 -26.41 -4.90 -29.41
C ILE A 783 -26.00 -6.39 -29.48
N ASN A 784 -25.11 -6.80 -30.39
CA ASN A 784 -24.83 -8.21 -30.72
C ASN A 784 -23.71 -8.87 -29.89
N ASN A 785 -23.51 -8.48 -28.63
CA ASN A 785 -22.39 -8.98 -27.84
C ASN A 785 -22.77 -10.21 -27.00
N ASP A 786 -22.89 -11.36 -27.67
CA ASP A 786 -23.14 -12.67 -27.05
C ASP A 786 -21.98 -13.07 -26.12
N THR A 787 -22.13 -12.76 -24.83
CA THR A 787 -21.32 -13.38 -23.78
C THR A 787 -22.03 -14.66 -23.32
N SER A 788 -21.33 -15.80 -23.38
CA SER A 788 -21.84 -17.12 -22.99
C SER A 788 -22.39 -17.21 -21.55
N SER A 789 -22.12 -16.19 -20.74
CA SER A 789 -22.54 -16.02 -19.35
C SER A 789 -23.92 -15.38 -19.15
N GLU A 790 -24.59 -14.86 -20.20
CA GLU A 790 -25.92 -14.24 -20.05
C GLU A 790 -27.07 -15.26 -20.02
N PRO A 791 -28.16 -14.96 -19.28
CA PRO A 791 -29.39 -15.76 -19.28
C PRO A 791 -29.95 -15.97 -20.69
N GLN A 792 -30.41 -17.20 -20.99
CA GLN A 792 -30.94 -17.57 -22.32
C GLN A 792 -32.02 -16.61 -22.83
N ALA A 793 -32.96 -16.20 -21.97
CA ALA A 793 -34.04 -15.29 -22.33
C ALA A 793 -33.53 -13.93 -22.86
N LEU A 794 -32.42 -13.41 -22.33
CA LEU A 794 -31.82 -12.16 -22.79
C LEU A 794 -31.11 -12.32 -24.13
N ARG A 795 -30.47 -13.48 -24.36
CA ARG A 795 -29.87 -13.81 -25.66
C ARG A 795 -30.91 -13.94 -26.76
N ASP A 796 -32.05 -14.58 -26.46
CA ASP A 796 -33.16 -14.73 -27.42
C ASP A 796 -33.75 -13.37 -27.82
N ILE A 797 -33.91 -12.45 -26.85
CA ILE A 797 -34.34 -11.07 -27.11
C ILE A 797 -33.32 -10.31 -27.96
N THR A 798 -32.03 -10.44 -27.65
CA THR A 798 -30.94 -9.82 -28.42
C THR A 798 -30.92 -10.32 -29.86
N ALA A 799 -31.01 -11.63 -30.07
CA ALA A 799 -31.05 -12.24 -31.40
C ALA A 799 -32.26 -11.74 -32.21
N ALA A 800 -33.44 -11.66 -31.60
CA ALA A 800 -34.65 -11.12 -32.23
C ALA A 800 -34.47 -9.64 -32.64
N ASN A 801 -33.89 -8.80 -31.78
CA ASN A 801 -33.64 -7.40 -32.09
C ASN A 801 -32.60 -7.21 -33.22
N VAL A 802 -31.54 -8.02 -33.23
CA VAL A 802 -30.55 -8.03 -34.33
C VAL A 802 -31.21 -8.43 -35.64
N GLN A 803 -32.12 -9.42 -35.62
CA GLN A 803 -32.87 -9.84 -36.79
C GLN A 803 -33.80 -8.73 -37.30
N LEU A 804 -34.56 -8.10 -36.42
CA LEU A 804 -35.46 -6.99 -36.78
C LEU A 804 -34.68 -5.80 -37.37
N LEU A 805 -33.55 -5.42 -36.77
CA LEU A 805 -32.67 -4.38 -37.30
C LEU A 805 -32.11 -4.78 -38.68
N GLY A 806 -31.77 -6.05 -38.86
CA GLY A 806 -31.38 -6.61 -40.15
C GLY A 806 -32.48 -6.51 -41.22
N THR A 807 -33.73 -6.83 -40.87
CA THR A 807 -34.89 -6.67 -41.76
C THR A 807 -35.10 -5.22 -42.16
N VAL A 808 -35.01 -4.28 -41.21
CA VAL A 808 -35.10 -2.84 -41.49
C VAL A 808 -34.01 -2.41 -42.47
N ASN A 809 -32.76 -2.83 -42.26
CA ASN A 809 -31.64 -2.49 -43.15
C ASN A 809 -31.83 -3.08 -44.56
N THR A 810 -32.33 -4.32 -44.68
CA THR A 810 -32.67 -4.94 -45.96
C THR A 810 -33.75 -4.14 -46.69
N ASN A 811 -34.88 -3.84 -46.03
CA ASN A 811 -35.97 -3.07 -46.63
C ASN A 811 -35.52 -1.66 -47.05
N PHE A 812 -34.69 -1.02 -46.23
CA PHE A 812 -34.10 0.28 -46.55
C PHE A 812 -33.18 0.20 -47.78
N GLY A 813 -32.29 -0.80 -47.84
CA GLY A 813 -31.43 -1.04 -48.99
C GLY A 813 -32.20 -1.35 -50.28
N GLU A 814 -33.28 -2.13 -50.19
CA GLU A 814 -34.16 -2.42 -51.32
C GLU A 814 -34.86 -1.16 -51.84
N LEU A 815 -35.38 -0.31 -50.94
CA LEU A 815 -35.98 0.97 -51.31
C LEU A 815 -34.96 1.89 -51.98
N LEU A 816 -33.74 2.02 -51.43
CA LEU A 816 -32.70 2.83 -52.06
C LEU A 816 -32.28 2.26 -53.43
N THR A 817 -32.19 0.94 -53.57
CA THR A 817 -31.85 0.27 -54.83
C THR A 817 -32.90 0.53 -55.90
N HIS A 818 -34.17 0.47 -55.52
CA HIS A 818 -35.31 0.83 -56.38
C HIS A 818 -35.24 2.25 -56.91
N LEU A 819 -34.80 3.18 -56.05
CA LEU A 819 -34.65 4.59 -56.40
C LEU A 819 -33.38 4.86 -57.24
N LYS A 820 -32.37 3.98 -57.21
CA LYS A 820 -31.12 4.09 -57.98
C LYS A 820 -31.22 3.50 -59.40
N ASN A 821 -31.91 2.37 -59.55
CA ASN A 821 -31.85 1.58 -60.78
C ASN A 821 -32.65 2.22 -61.93
N GLY A 822 -31.97 2.44 -63.06
CA GLY A 822 -32.64 2.42 -64.35
C GLY A 822 -32.88 0.97 -64.72
N ILE A 823 -34.14 0.55 -64.78
CA ILE A 823 -34.50 -0.80 -65.25
C ILE A 823 -34.07 -0.92 -66.73
N SER A 824 -33.80 -2.12 -67.21
CA SER A 824 -33.57 -2.43 -68.64
C SER A 824 -34.73 -2.04 -69.56
N GLN A 825 -35.87 -1.64 -69.00
CA GLN A 825 -37.05 -1.08 -69.66
C GLN A 825 -37.21 0.39 -69.23
N PRO A 826 -37.55 1.33 -70.13
CA PRO A 826 -37.74 2.74 -69.79
C PRO A 826 -38.86 2.88 -68.76
N ARG A 827 -38.50 3.33 -67.55
CA ARG A 827 -39.44 3.59 -66.46
C ARG A 827 -39.94 5.02 -66.55
N THR A 828 -41.24 5.21 -66.75
CA THR A 828 -41.85 6.54 -66.88
C THR A 828 -41.80 7.34 -65.57
N TYR A 829 -41.95 6.67 -64.42
CA TYR A 829 -41.97 7.31 -63.09
C TYR A 829 -41.07 6.57 -62.09
N ILE A 830 -40.29 7.33 -61.29
CA ILE A 830 -39.44 6.78 -60.22
C ILE A 830 -40.27 6.42 -58.97
N PHE A 831 -41.34 7.18 -58.72
CA PHE A 831 -42.33 6.93 -57.68
C PHE A 831 -43.54 6.24 -58.31
N ASP A 832 -43.57 4.91 -58.20
CA ASP A 832 -44.59 4.05 -58.78
C ASP A 832 -45.17 3.09 -57.74
N TYR A 833 -46.07 2.20 -58.15
CA TYR A 833 -46.67 1.22 -57.23
C TYR A 833 -45.63 0.37 -56.47
N THR A 834 -44.53 0.00 -57.13
CA THR A 834 -43.45 -0.77 -56.50
C THR A 834 -42.70 0.04 -55.45
N TYR A 835 -42.53 1.36 -55.67
CA TYR A 835 -42.01 2.26 -54.65
C TYR A 835 -42.91 2.28 -53.41
N THR A 836 -44.23 2.43 -53.59
CA THR A 836 -45.19 2.42 -52.48
C THR A 836 -45.08 1.14 -51.65
N LYS A 837 -45.02 -0.03 -52.28
CA LYS A 837 -44.81 -1.31 -51.57
C LYS A 837 -43.52 -1.33 -50.75
N LYS A 838 -42.40 -0.89 -51.33
CA LYS A 838 -41.11 -0.89 -50.63
C LYS A 838 -41.05 0.13 -49.49
N HIS A 839 -41.71 1.27 -49.67
CA HIS A 839 -41.91 2.28 -48.61
C HIS A 839 -42.76 1.72 -47.46
N ASP A 840 -43.89 1.09 -47.77
CA ASP A 840 -44.79 0.47 -46.78
C ASP A 840 -44.11 -0.67 -46.01
N LEU A 841 -43.32 -1.50 -46.69
CA LEU A 841 -42.53 -2.57 -46.07
C LEU A 841 -41.49 -2.01 -45.08
N LEU A 842 -40.78 -0.95 -45.48
CA LEU A 842 -39.83 -0.26 -44.58
C LEU A 842 -40.58 0.34 -43.38
N SER A 843 -41.66 1.10 -43.62
CA SER A 843 -42.48 1.71 -42.55
C SER A 843 -42.99 0.67 -41.57
N SER A 844 -43.53 -0.44 -42.07
CA SER A 844 -44.03 -1.54 -41.23
C SER A 844 -42.92 -2.19 -40.41
N SER A 845 -41.74 -2.41 -41.00
CA SER A 845 -40.59 -2.96 -40.26
C SER A 845 -40.06 -2.02 -39.17
N LEU A 846 -40.17 -0.70 -39.35
CA LEU A 846 -39.80 0.28 -38.32
C LEU A 846 -40.79 0.28 -37.14
N HIS A 847 -42.08 0.03 -37.39
CA HIS A 847 -43.08 -0.12 -36.32
C HIS A 847 -42.80 -1.35 -35.44
N LEU A 848 -42.22 -2.41 -35.99
CA LEU A 848 -41.81 -3.60 -35.23
C LEU A 848 -40.56 -3.34 -34.38
N LEU A 849 -39.73 -2.36 -34.76
CA LEU A 849 -38.56 -1.91 -34.01
C LEU A 849 -38.97 -0.88 -32.93
N HIS A 850 -40.04 -1.07 -32.14
CA HIS A 850 -40.54 -0.06 -31.18
C HIS A 850 -39.88 -0.14 -29.78
N PRO A 851 -39.69 0.97 -29.04
CA PRO A 851 -39.16 0.98 -27.67
C PRO A 851 -39.78 -0.01 -26.70
N SER A 852 -41.10 -0.20 -26.74
CA SER A 852 -41.80 -1.18 -25.90
C SER A 852 -41.52 -2.65 -26.27
N ALA A 853 -40.95 -2.90 -27.45
CA ALA A 853 -40.49 -4.22 -27.88
C ALA A 853 -39.01 -4.48 -27.51
N PHE A 854 -38.25 -3.43 -27.17
CA PHE A 854 -36.86 -3.54 -26.76
C PHE A 854 -36.74 -3.84 -25.26
N ALA A 855 -37.09 -5.05 -24.85
CA ALA A 855 -36.77 -5.56 -23.51
C ALA A 855 -35.28 -5.93 -23.35
N ASN A 856 -34.39 -5.30 -24.11
CA ASN A 856 -32.95 -5.54 -24.04
C ASN A 856 -32.36 -4.63 -22.96
N PRO A 857 -31.63 -5.16 -21.95
CA PRO A 857 -30.87 -4.33 -21.03
C PRO A 857 -29.68 -3.59 -21.70
N ARG A 858 -29.36 -3.90 -22.95
CA ARG A 858 -28.20 -3.34 -23.67
C ARG A 858 -28.63 -2.38 -24.77
N HIS A 859 -28.50 -1.09 -24.46
CA HIS A 859 -28.63 0.04 -25.39
C HIS A 859 -29.95 0.11 -26.20
N PRO A 860 -31.15 -0.07 -25.60
CA PRO A 860 -32.43 0.05 -26.31
C PRO A 860 -32.62 1.42 -26.98
N GLU A 861 -31.93 2.45 -26.48
CA GLU A 861 -31.98 3.80 -27.00
C GLU A 861 -31.19 3.95 -28.31
N LEU A 862 -30.18 3.12 -28.58
CA LEU A 862 -29.48 3.13 -29.88
C LEU A 862 -30.36 2.57 -30.99
N LEU A 863 -31.15 1.55 -30.69
CA LEU A 863 -32.17 1.01 -31.60
C LEU A 863 -33.26 2.06 -31.86
N ASP A 864 -33.70 2.76 -30.81
CA ASP A 864 -34.68 3.84 -30.93
C ASP A 864 -34.14 5.02 -31.76
N ALA A 865 -32.85 5.34 -31.63
CA ALA A 865 -32.21 6.39 -32.42
C ALA A 865 -32.25 6.07 -33.92
N VAL A 866 -31.87 4.84 -34.32
CA VAL A 866 -31.92 4.40 -35.73
C VAL A 866 -33.36 4.35 -36.24
N ARG A 867 -34.28 3.83 -35.43
CA ARG A 867 -35.72 3.84 -35.73
C ARG A 867 -36.23 5.26 -35.98
N ALA A 868 -35.99 6.18 -35.05
CA ALA A 868 -36.45 7.57 -35.14
C ALA A 868 -35.86 8.28 -36.37
N GLY A 869 -34.59 8.01 -36.68
CA GLY A 869 -33.96 8.48 -37.92
C GLY A 869 -34.67 7.96 -39.16
N LEU A 870 -34.79 6.64 -39.31
CA LEU A 870 -35.42 6.04 -40.48
C LEU A 870 -36.92 6.36 -40.57
N GLN A 871 -37.60 6.53 -39.45
CA GLN A 871 -38.98 7.00 -39.39
C GLN A 871 -39.09 8.41 -39.97
N GLY A 872 -38.22 9.33 -39.54
CA GLY A 872 -38.15 10.68 -40.12
C GLY A 872 -37.77 10.68 -41.60
N PHE A 873 -37.03 9.68 -42.09
CA PHE A 873 -36.80 9.47 -43.52
C PHE A 873 -38.07 9.00 -44.24
N VAL A 874 -38.74 7.96 -43.72
CA VAL A 874 -39.98 7.38 -44.26
C VAL A 874 -41.09 8.43 -44.33
N GLU A 875 -41.25 9.27 -43.32
CA GLU A 875 -42.23 10.36 -43.30
C GLU A 875 -42.03 11.38 -44.42
N GLU A 876 -40.78 11.76 -44.72
CA GLU A 876 -40.50 12.67 -45.83
C GLU A 876 -40.67 11.99 -47.18
N MET A 877 -40.34 10.70 -47.28
CA MET A 877 -40.55 9.89 -48.49
C MET A 877 -42.03 9.59 -48.74
N GLY A 878 -42.88 9.56 -47.71
CA GLY A 878 -44.32 9.36 -47.85
C GLY A 878 -45.07 10.55 -48.48
N LYS A 879 -44.40 11.69 -48.66
CA LYS A 879 -45.00 12.91 -49.24
C LYS A 879 -44.87 12.99 -50.76
N VAL A 880 -44.25 12.00 -51.41
CA VAL A 880 -44.06 11.99 -52.86
C VAL A 880 -45.37 11.64 -53.58
N TYR A 881 -45.58 12.22 -54.76
CA TYR A 881 -46.73 11.90 -55.59
C TYR A 881 -46.55 10.53 -56.28
N VAL A 882 -47.55 9.66 -56.14
CA VAL A 882 -47.68 8.38 -56.85
C VAL A 882 -49.01 8.39 -57.60
N ASN A 883 -49.01 7.95 -58.86
CA ASN A 883 -50.24 7.92 -59.66
C ASN A 883 -51.26 6.93 -59.06
N GLY A 884 -52.45 7.42 -58.71
CA GLY A 884 -53.51 6.60 -58.10
C GLY A 884 -54.13 5.54 -59.03
N TYR A 885 -53.83 5.58 -60.33
CA TYR A 885 -54.29 4.60 -61.32
C TYR A 885 -53.28 3.48 -61.59
N ASP A 886 -52.06 3.57 -61.05
CA ASP A 886 -51.04 2.53 -61.21
C ASP A 886 -51.16 1.51 -60.05
N ASP A 887 -51.82 0.38 -60.32
CA ASP A 887 -51.91 -0.75 -59.39
C ASP A 887 -50.94 -1.91 -59.75
N GLY A 888 -50.04 -1.66 -60.71
CA GLY A 888 -49.06 -2.62 -61.18
C GLY A 888 -49.62 -3.82 -61.96
N LYS A 889 -50.89 -3.81 -62.38
CA LYS A 889 -51.50 -4.89 -63.18
C LYS A 889 -51.94 -4.40 -64.56
N PRO A 890 -51.46 -5.02 -65.67
CA PRO A 890 -52.03 -4.76 -66.99
C PRO A 890 -53.46 -5.32 -67.10
N ILE A 891 -54.37 -4.57 -67.74
CA ILE A 891 -55.73 -5.02 -68.03
C ILE A 891 -55.66 -6.19 -69.02
N ASN A 892 -56.20 -7.35 -68.63
CA ASN A 892 -56.35 -8.52 -69.50
C ASN A 892 -57.74 -8.49 -70.15
N TRP A 893 -57.83 -8.02 -71.39
CA TRP A 893 -59.10 -7.86 -72.12
C TRP A 893 -59.83 -9.18 -72.42
N ASP A 894 -59.13 -10.31 -72.48
CA ASP A 894 -59.72 -11.62 -72.82
C ASP A 894 -60.53 -12.26 -71.67
N THR A 895 -60.20 -11.90 -70.43
CA THR A 895 -60.86 -12.43 -69.21
C THR A 895 -61.74 -11.40 -68.51
N PHE A 896 -61.84 -10.20 -69.10
CA PHE A 896 -62.47 -9.04 -68.51
C PHE A 896 -63.99 -9.14 -68.57
N LYS A 897 -64.65 -9.13 -67.40
CA LYS A 897 -66.11 -8.99 -67.31
C LYS A 897 -66.45 -7.64 -66.68
N LEU A 898 -67.12 -6.77 -67.45
CA LEU A 898 -67.63 -5.48 -66.98
C LEU A 898 -68.69 -5.63 -65.89
N VAL A 899 -69.43 -6.74 -65.94
CA VAL A 899 -70.51 -7.08 -65.02
C VAL A 899 -70.30 -8.47 -64.43
N ARG A 900 -70.76 -8.67 -63.20
CA ARG A 900 -70.80 -9.96 -62.50
C ARG A 900 -72.21 -10.20 -61.94
N PRO A 901 -72.62 -11.46 -61.73
CA PRO A 901 -73.88 -11.74 -61.04
C PRO A 901 -73.88 -11.12 -59.65
N LYS A 902 -75.00 -10.50 -59.24
CA LYS A 902 -75.18 -10.04 -57.85
C LYS A 902 -75.13 -11.23 -56.90
N ILE A 903 -74.32 -11.15 -55.84
CA ILE A 903 -74.10 -12.25 -54.89
C ILE A 903 -75.35 -12.55 -54.04
N ASP A 904 -76.29 -11.60 -53.94
CA ASP A 904 -77.53 -11.72 -53.14
C ASP A 904 -78.79 -11.40 -53.96
N ALA A 905 -79.17 -12.28 -54.88
CA ALA A 905 -80.47 -12.19 -55.56
C ALA A 905 -81.62 -12.62 -54.63
N LYS A 906 -81.94 -11.82 -53.60
CA LYS A 906 -83.26 -11.92 -52.95
C LYS A 906 -84.28 -11.34 -53.93
N LYS A 907 -85.11 -12.21 -54.50
CA LYS A 907 -86.30 -11.82 -55.28
C LYS A 907 -87.22 -11.00 -54.38
N SER A 908 -87.21 -9.68 -54.52
CA SER A 908 -88.34 -8.84 -54.13
C SER A 908 -89.31 -8.79 -55.31
N ASP A 909 -90.54 -9.21 -55.08
CA ASP A 909 -91.61 -9.20 -56.09
C ASP A 909 -91.77 -7.80 -56.68
N GLY A 910 -91.54 -7.68 -58.00
CA GLY A 910 -91.87 -6.48 -58.78
C GLY A 910 -90.72 -5.74 -59.46
N ASP A 911 -89.45 -6.13 -59.28
CA ASP A 911 -88.32 -5.41 -59.90
C ASP A 911 -87.86 -6.06 -61.22
N SER A 912 -87.92 -5.31 -62.32
CA SER A 912 -87.41 -5.67 -63.65
C SER A 912 -85.93 -5.28 -63.85
N GLY A 913 -85.18 -5.06 -62.77
CA GLY A 913 -83.74 -4.78 -62.79
C GLY A 913 -82.88 -6.01 -63.10
N SER A 914 -81.82 -5.83 -63.91
CA SER A 914 -80.89 -6.91 -64.27
C SER A 914 -80.20 -7.54 -63.03
N ASN A 915 -80.03 -8.87 -63.05
CA ASN A 915 -79.38 -9.67 -61.99
C ASN A 915 -77.85 -9.49 -61.91
N GLU A 916 -77.33 -8.41 -62.48
CA GLU A 916 -75.90 -8.16 -62.65
C GLU A 916 -75.49 -6.84 -61.96
N GLU A 917 -74.25 -6.77 -61.48
CA GLU A 917 -73.62 -5.57 -60.96
C GLU A 917 -72.26 -5.32 -61.64
N LEU A 918 -71.81 -4.07 -61.68
CA LEU A 918 -70.49 -3.73 -62.22
C LEU A 918 -69.37 -4.30 -61.35
N THR A 919 -68.35 -4.88 -61.98
CA THR A 919 -67.08 -5.20 -61.31
C THR A 919 -66.32 -3.91 -60.94
N ASP A 920 -65.29 -3.97 -60.10
CA ASP A 920 -64.49 -2.78 -59.75
C ASP A 920 -63.86 -2.15 -60.99
N ASP A 921 -63.31 -2.99 -61.87
CA ASP A 921 -62.78 -2.53 -63.15
C ASP A 921 -63.91 -2.08 -64.08
N GLY A 922 -65.07 -2.75 -64.06
CA GLY A 922 -66.26 -2.31 -64.78
C GLY A 922 -66.69 -0.90 -64.41
N ARG A 923 -66.70 -0.58 -63.11
CA ARG A 923 -67.00 0.76 -62.61
C ARG A 923 -65.95 1.79 -63.05
N ARG A 924 -64.66 1.45 -63.00
CA ARG A 924 -63.57 2.33 -63.45
C ARG A 924 -63.64 2.61 -64.94
N LEU A 925 -63.83 1.58 -65.77
CA LEU A 925 -63.94 1.71 -67.22
C LEU A 925 -65.21 2.42 -67.66
N SER A 926 -66.35 2.18 -67.00
CA SER A 926 -67.58 2.94 -67.27
C SER A 926 -67.38 4.44 -66.98
N LYS A 927 -66.68 4.80 -65.90
CA LYS A 927 -66.33 6.20 -65.62
C LYS A 927 -65.42 6.79 -66.70
N ILE A 928 -64.39 6.05 -67.12
CA ILE A 928 -63.50 6.48 -68.21
C ILE A 928 -64.31 6.70 -69.51
N PHE A 929 -65.18 5.75 -69.86
CA PHE A 929 -66.06 5.85 -71.02
C PHE A 929 -66.95 7.10 -70.94
N LEU A 930 -67.60 7.37 -69.80
CA LEU A 930 -68.42 8.56 -69.61
C LEU A 930 -67.63 9.86 -69.79
N THR A 931 -66.37 9.91 -69.31
CA THR A 931 -65.49 11.07 -69.52
C THR A 931 -65.12 11.25 -71.00
N LEU A 932 -64.95 10.16 -71.74
CA LEU A 932 -64.58 10.19 -73.16
C LEU A 932 -65.78 10.33 -74.11
N PHE A 933 -67.00 10.08 -73.62
CA PHE A 933 -68.20 9.97 -74.45
C PHE A 933 -68.47 11.24 -75.27
N ASN A 934 -68.35 12.43 -74.67
CA ASN A 934 -68.59 13.69 -75.39
C ASN A 934 -67.63 13.86 -76.57
N ILE A 935 -66.35 13.51 -76.39
CA ILE A 935 -65.34 13.54 -77.47
C ILE A 935 -65.77 12.58 -78.58
N ILE A 936 -66.16 11.35 -78.25
CA ILE A 936 -66.62 10.36 -79.22
C ILE A 936 -67.88 10.84 -79.96
N HIS A 937 -68.84 11.41 -79.23
CA HIS A 937 -70.10 11.91 -79.77
C HIS A 937 -69.87 13.06 -80.74
N GLU A 938 -69.10 14.07 -80.33
CA GLU A 938 -68.73 15.21 -81.17
C GLU A 938 -67.96 14.74 -82.40
N ASP A 939 -66.94 13.90 -82.21
CA ASP A 939 -66.06 13.54 -83.31
C ASP A 939 -66.78 12.67 -84.36
N ILE A 940 -67.61 11.72 -83.94
CA ILE A 940 -68.40 10.90 -84.86
C ILE A 940 -69.49 11.73 -85.54
N SER A 941 -70.11 12.68 -84.83
CA SER A 941 -71.16 13.56 -85.40
C SER A 941 -70.59 14.51 -86.43
N MET A 942 -69.43 15.11 -86.15
CA MET A 942 -68.69 15.94 -87.09
C MET A 942 -68.31 15.12 -88.33
N LEU A 943 -67.71 13.94 -88.12
CA LEU A 943 -67.30 13.05 -89.21
C LEU A 943 -68.48 12.70 -90.12
N LYS A 944 -69.66 12.46 -89.56
CA LYS A 944 -70.90 12.25 -90.32
C LYS A 944 -71.24 13.45 -91.19
N TYR A 945 -71.38 14.61 -90.56
CA TYR A 945 -71.83 15.84 -91.20
C TYR A 945 -70.96 16.19 -92.42
N GLU A 946 -69.64 16.16 -92.25
CA GLU A 946 -68.74 16.51 -93.34
C GLU A 946 -68.65 15.41 -94.41
N CYS A 947 -68.80 14.13 -94.04
CA CYS A 947 -68.86 13.04 -95.02
C CYS A 947 -70.18 13.00 -95.80
N GLU A 948 -71.26 13.59 -95.28
CA GLU A 948 -72.50 13.87 -96.02
C GLU A 948 -72.30 15.00 -97.04
N ASP A 949 -71.38 15.93 -96.77
CA ASP A 949 -71.10 17.12 -97.58
C ASP A 949 -69.71 17.09 -98.25
N GLU A 950 -68.80 17.98 -97.87
CA GLU A 950 -67.54 18.25 -98.58
C GLU A 950 -66.58 17.05 -98.64
N TRP A 951 -66.64 16.12 -97.67
CA TRP A 951 -65.69 15.01 -97.55
C TRP A 951 -66.17 13.74 -98.25
N SER A 952 -67.39 13.72 -98.78
CA SER A 952 -68.01 12.54 -99.41
C SER A 952 -67.12 11.84 -100.45
N ASN A 953 -66.40 12.61 -101.29
CA ASN A 953 -65.53 12.06 -102.33
C ASN A 953 -64.05 11.96 -101.95
N LYS A 954 -63.65 12.44 -100.76
CA LYS A 954 -62.25 12.43 -100.31
C LYS A 954 -61.81 11.02 -99.93
N LYS A 955 -60.57 10.65 -100.27
CA LYS A 955 -59.98 9.35 -99.87
C LYS A 955 -59.49 9.39 -98.43
N LEU A 956 -59.21 8.22 -97.85
CA LEU A 956 -58.78 8.10 -96.45
C LEU A 956 -57.25 8.27 -96.28
N CYS A 957 -56.72 9.43 -96.67
CA CYS A 957 -55.30 9.79 -96.63
C CYS A 957 -55.08 11.24 -96.15
N GLU A 958 -53.89 11.58 -95.64
CA GLU A 958 -53.56 12.94 -95.17
C GLU A 958 -53.48 13.95 -96.31
N THR A 959 -52.99 13.54 -97.48
CA THR A 959 -52.90 14.36 -98.69
C THR A 959 -53.49 13.62 -99.89
N GLU A 960 -54.20 14.33 -100.77
CA GLU A 960 -54.79 13.78 -102.00
C GLU A 960 -54.49 14.72 -103.17
N GLY A 961 -53.86 14.21 -104.25
CA GLY A 961 -53.51 15.04 -105.41
C GLY A 961 -52.43 16.10 -105.14
N GLY A 962 -51.70 15.99 -104.02
CA GLY A 962 -50.69 16.96 -103.58
C GLY A 962 -51.23 18.09 -102.69
N GLU A 963 -52.52 18.10 -102.38
CA GLU A 963 -53.14 19.04 -101.43
C GLU A 963 -53.55 18.33 -100.13
N ASP A 964 -53.69 19.10 -99.05
CA ASP A 964 -54.16 18.59 -97.76
C ASP A 964 -55.58 18.06 -97.88
N ASN A 965 -55.79 16.84 -97.38
CA ASN A 965 -57.09 16.20 -97.36
C ASN A 965 -57.75 16.40 -95.98
N PRO A 966 -58.89 17.10 -95.92
CA PRO A 966 -59.52 17.43 -94.64
C PRO A 966 -60.00 16.19 -93.87
N LEU A 967 -60.48 15.15 -94.57
CA LEU A 967 -60.91 13.90 -93.93
C LEU A 967 -59.74 13.19 -93.23
N GLY A 968 -58.59 13.07 -93.89
CA GLY A 968 -57.41 12.44 -93.30
C GLY A 968 -56.79 13.27 -92.18
N SER A 969 -56.74 14.59 -92.36
CA SER A 969 -56.26 15.52 -91.33
C SER A 969 -57.11 15.45 -90.06
N TYR A 970 -58.42 15.34 -90.22
CA TYR A 970 -59.36 15.21 -89.12
C TYR A 970 -59.18 13.90 -88.36
N LEU A 971 -59.08 12.77 -89.05
CA LEU A 971 -58.86 11.47 -88.39
C LEU A 971 -57.50 11.37 -87.71
N ARG A 972 -56.46 12.00 -88.28
CA ARG A 972 -55.17 12.17 -87.62
C ARG A 972 -55.30 12.98 -86.33
N ARG A 973 -56.11 14.05 -86.35
CA ARG A 973 -56.44 14.84 -85.14
C ARG A 973 -57.19 13.99 -84.11
N CYS A 974 -58.05 13.09 -84.54
CA CYS A 974 -58.75 12.13 -83.69
C CYS A 974 -57.83 10.98 -83.18
N GLY A 975 -56.54 10.98 -83.55
CA GLY A 975 -55.54 10.04 -83.05
C GLY A 975 -55.30 8.80 -83.92
N TYR A 976 -55.95 8.69 -85.09
CA TYR A 976 -55.73 7.56 -86.00
C TYR A 976 -54.44 7.72 -86.81
N ALA A 977 -53.74 6.62 -87.06
CA ALA A 977 -52.64 6.63 -88.02
C ALA A 977 -53.21 6.56 -89.44
N VAL A 978 -53.23 7.70 -90.13
CA VAL A 978 -53.77 7.81 -91.48
C VAL A 978 -52.65 7.64 -92.52
N ALA A 979 -52.96 7.01 -93.65
CA ALA A 979 -52.02 6.89 -94.76
C ALA A 979 -51.60 8.27 -95.29
N LYS A 980 -50.31 8.44 -95.65
CA LYS A 980 -49.80 9.76 -96.03
C LYS A 980 -50.39 10.32 -97.33
N THR A 981 -50.58 9.47 -98.34
CA THR A 981 -51.09 9.83 -99.68
C THR A 981 -52.12 8.83 -100.14
N GLU A 982 -52.87 9.15 -101.20
CA GLU A 982 -53.93 8.30 -101.76
C GLU A 982 -53.45 6.94 -102.30
N ASN A 983 -52.13 6.77 -102.47
CA ASN A 983 -51.49 5.54 -102.93
C ASN A 983 -50.64 4.86 -101.85
N SER A 984 -50.56 5.44 -100.65
CA SER A 984 -49.72 4.93 -99.59
C SER A 984 -50.36 3.75 -98.88
N LYS A 985 -49.54 2.77 -98.49
CA LYS A 985 -49.98 1.56 -97.76
C LYS A 985 -49.63 1.62 -96.27
N ASP A 986 -49.21 2.79 -95.78
CA ASP A 986 -48.94 3.03 -94.36
C ASP A 986 -50.20 3.40 -93.58
N GLY A 987 -50.11 3.39 -92.26
CA GLY A 987 -51.22 3.72 -91.37
C GLY A 987 -52.24 2.58 -91.14
N GLU A 988 -53.14 2.82 -90.18
CA GLU A 988 -54.25 1.93 -89.81
C GLU A 988 -55.34 1.88 -90.90
N SER A 989 -55.46 2.95 -91.71
CA SER A 989 -56.42 3.01 -92.81
C SER A 989 -56.01 2.20 -94.06
N GLN A 990 -54.72 1.88 -94.18
CA GLN A 990 -54.07 1.18 -95.31
C GLN A 990 -54.41 1.73 -96.71
N CYS A 991 -54.92 2.97 -96.79
CA CYS A 991 -55.47 3.63 -97.98
C CYS A 991 -55.95 2.66 -99.05
N ILE A 992 -56.88 1.76 -98.70
CA ILE A 992 -57.54 0.93 -99.71
C ILE A 992 -58.14 1.95 -100.66
N THR A 993 -57.66 2.02 -101.91
CA THR A 993 -58.00 3.07 -102.90
C THR A 993 -59.52 3.18 -103.16
N SER A 994 -60.29 2.23 -102.62
CA SER A 994 -61.73 2.21 -102.64
C SER A 994 -62.41 2.90 -101.44
N MET A 995 -61.75 3.23 -100.33
CA MET A 995 -62.39 3.81 -99.14
C MET A 995 -62.42 5.35 -99.22
N THR A 996 -63.62 5.92 -99.31
CA THR A 996 -63.88 7.36 -99.38
C THR A 996 -64.79 7.81 -98.24
N GLY A 997 -64.91 9.11 -97.98
CA GLY A 997 -65.86 9.66 -96.99
C GLY A 997 -67.28 9.12 -97.16
N LYS A 998 -67.77 8.95 -98.40
CA LYS A 998 -69.06 8.33 -98.71
C LYS A 998 -69.17 6.88 -98.21
N LYS A 999 -68.09 6.10 -98.27
CA LYS A 999 -68.08 4.73 -97.73
C LYS A 999 -67.98 4.72 -96.21
N VAL A 1000 -67.23 5.65 -95.63
CA VAL A 1000 -67.20 5.87 -94.17
C VAL A 1000 -68.59 6.21 -93.66
N LEU A 1001 -69.29 7.16 -94.31
CA LEU A 1001 -70.69 7.47 -94.02
C LEU A 1001 -71.60 6.25 -94.18
N GLY A 1002 -71.42 5.48 -95.26
CA GLY A 1002 -72.14 4.23 -95.47
C GLY A 1002 -71.97 3.26 -94.30
N LYS A 1003 -70.75 3.15 -93.74
CA LYS A 1003 -70.45 2.34 -92.56
C LYS A 1003 -71.09 2.90 -91.28
N LEU A 1004 -71.09 4.22 -91.09
CA LEU A 1004 -71.73 4.85 -89.93
C LEU A 1004 -73.25 4.67 -89.94
N ASN A 1005 -73.86 4.60 -91.12
CA ASN A 1005 -75.30 4.36 -91.31
C ASN A 1005 -75.66 2.86 -91.40
N GLU A 1006 -74.72 1.93 -91.17
CA GLU A 1006 -75.04 0.49 -91.14
C GLU A 1006 -75.96 0.16 -89.97
N GLU A 1007 -76.94 -0.71 -90.23
CA GLU A 1007 -77.88 -1.16 -89.21
C GLU A 1007 -77.17 -1.99 -88.13
N ILE A 1008 -77.37 -1.58 -86.88
CA ILE A 1008 -76.93 -2.30 -85.68
C ILE A 1008 -77.92 -3.45 -85.43
N LYS A 1009 -77.42 -4.69 -85.56
CA LYS A 1009 -78.24 -5.92 -85.45
C LYS A 1009 -78.11 -6.65 -84.10
N THR A 1010 -77.31 -6.14 -83.18
CA THR A 1010 -77.06 -6.78 -81.88
C THR A 1010 -78.34 -6.80 -81.04
N LEU A 1011 -78.98 -7.97 -80.91
CA LEU A 1011 -80.32 -8.18 -80.33
C LEU A 1011 -80.57 -7.42 -79.02
N ASN A 1012 -79.69 -7.57 -78.02
CA ASN A 1012 -79.86 -6.95 -76.70
C ASN A 1012 -79.82 -5.40 -76.73
N VAL A 1013 -79.11 -4.82 -77.69
CA VAL A 1013 -78.99 -3.36 -77.85
C VAL A 1013 -80.21 -2.81 -78.57
N VAL A 1014 -80.68 -3.53 -79.60
CA VAL A 1014 -81.85 -3.15 -80.41
C VAL A 1014 -83.13 -3.14 -79.59
N ASP A 1015 -83.30 -4.05 -78.63
CA ASP A 1015 -84.48 -4.08 -77.77
C ASP A 1015 -84.59 -2.85 -76.85
N HIS A 1016 -83.45 -2.38 -76.34
CA HIS A 1016 -83.40 -1.10 -75.62
C HIS A 1016 -83.69 0.09 -76.55
N PHE A 1017 -83.14 0.11 -77.77
CA PHE A 1017 -83.37 1.22 -78.71
C PHE A 1017 -84.83 1.38 -79.13
N LYS A 1018 -85.60 0.29 -79.25
CA LYS A 1018 -87.05 0.33 -79.52
C LYS A 1018 -87.86 0.98 -78.40
N THR A 1019 -87.36 0.89 -77.17
CA THR A 1019 -88.04 1.42 -75.97
C THR A 1019 -87.46 2.75 -75.50
N CYS A 1020 -86.26 3.13 -75.95
CA CYS A 1020 -85.59 4.36 -75.55
C CYS A 1020 -86.36 5.61 -76.01
N GLU A 1021 -86.47 6.59 -75.10
CA GLU A 1021 -87.19 7.83 -75.37
C GLU A 1021 -86.58 8.66 -76.51
N SER A 1022 -85.25 8.63 -76.68
CA SER A 1022 -84.53 9.41 -77.69
C SER A 1022 -84.79 8.99 -79.14
N ASN A 1023 -85.29 7.77 -79.36
CA ASN A 1023 -85.34 7.13 -80.67
C ASN A 1023 -86.76 7.15 -81.26
N GLU A 1024 -87.19 8.34 -81.66
CA GLU A 1024 -88.50 8.60 -82.27
C GLU A 1024 -88.41 8.58 -83.81
N ALA A 1025 -89.34 7.87 -84.45
CA ALA A 1025 -89.53 7.90 -85.90
C ALA A 1025 -90.11 9.25 -86.37
N ASP A 1026 -90.92 9.88 -85.51
CA ASP A 1026 -91.51 11.19 -85.75
C ASP A 1026 -91.56 11.99 -84.44
N LYS A 1027 -90.89 13.14 -84.45
CA LYS A 1027 -90.77 14.04 -83.29
C LYS A 1027 -92.08 14.74 -82.90
N THR A 1028 -93.04 14.86 -83.82
CA THR A 1028 -94.33 15.53 -83.56
C THR A 1028 -95.36 14.60 -82.94
N THR A 1029 -95.40 13.34 -83.39
CA THR A 1029 -96.32 12.32 -82.87
C THR A 1029 -95.71 11.46 -81.75
N LYS A 1030 -94.39 11.61 -81.48
CA LYS A 1030 -93.59 10.82 -80.52
C LYS A 1030 -93.63 9.31 -80.79
N GLN A 1031 -93.90 8.91 -82.03
CA GLN A 1031 -93.91 7.50 -82.42
C GLN A 1031 -92.50 6.92 -82.36
N LYS A 1032 -92.30 5.77 -81.70
CA LYS A 1032 -90.98 5.13 -81.59
C LYS A 1032 -90.53 4.48 -82.89
N LYS A 1033 -89.22 4.57 -83.16
CA LYS A 1033 -88.58 3.89 -84.29
C LYS A 1033 -88.62 2.38 -84.05
N ALA A 1034 -89.13 1.63 -85.02
CA ALA A 1034 -89.39 0.19 -84.86
C ALA A 1034 -88.18 -0.70 -85.22
N ASP A 1035 -87.40 -0.27 -86.22
CA ASP A 1035 -86.29 -1.01 -86.81
C ASP A 1035 -85.23 -0.05 -87.43
N LYS A 1036 -84.14 -0.61 -87.99
CA LYS A 1036 -83.05 0.13 -88.69
C LYS A 1036 -82.32 1.16 -87.83
N PHE A 1037 -81.83 0.75 -86.66
CA PHE A 1037 -81.03 1.61 -85.80
C PHE A 1037 -79.58 1.70 -86.27
N ASP A 1038 -79.00 2.89 -86.28
CA ASP A 1038 -77.59 3.13 -86.62
C ASP A 1038 -76.78 3.63 -85.40
N ILE A 1039 -75.50 3.93 -85.59
CA ILE A 1039 -74.63 4.42 -84.51
C ILE A 1039 -75.10 5.76 -83.94
N PHE A 1040 -75.82 6.58 -84.70
CA PHE A 1040 -76.31 7.87 -84.22
C PHE A 1040 -77.54 7.69 -83.35
N ASP A 1041 -78.38 6.69 -83.62
CA ASP A 1041 -79.45 6.29 -82.70
C ASP A 1041 -78.87 5.77 -81.37
N MET A 1042 -77.74 5.07 -81.43
CA MET A 1042 -76.99 4.64 -80.24
C MET A 1042 -76.42 5.84 -79.47
N LEU A 1043 -75.75 6.78 -80.15
CA LEU A 1043 -75.18 7.98 -79.55
C LEU A 1043 -76.26 8.87 -78.91
N LYS A 1044 -77.38 9.10 -79.61
CA LYS A 1044 -78.54 9.83 -79.07
C LYS A 1044 -79.12 9.14 -77.83
N CYS A 1045 -79.23 7.82 -77.88
CA CYS A 1045 -79.67 7.02 -76.75
C CYS A 1045 -78.76 7.21 -75.54
N PHE A 1046 -77.44 7.08 -75.72
CA PHE A 1046 -76.49 7.30 -74.63
C PHE A 1046 -76.53 8.73 -74.09
N LEU A 1047 -76.55 9.74 -74.95
CA LEU A 1047 -76.63 11.14 -74.55
C LEU A 1047 -77.88 11.39 -73.68
N ASN A 1048 -79.04 10.88 -74.12
CA ASN A 1048 -80.28 10.98 -73.35
C ASN A 1048 -80.21 10.26 -71.99
N HIS A 1049 -79.54 9.10 -71.90
CA HIS A 1049 -79.36 8.43 -70.60
C HIS A 1049 -78.37 9.16 -69.70
N ILE A 1050 -77.34 9.80 -70.26
CA ILE A 1050 -76.40 10.66 -69.53
C ILE A 1050 -77.13 11.89 -68.99
N ASP A 1051 -77.96 12.54 -69.81
CA ASP A 1051 -78.78 13.68 -69.38
C ASP A 1051 -79.72 13.28 -68.24
N LYS A 1052 -80.42 12.15 -68.36
CA LYS A 1052 -81.26 11.61 -67.28
C LYS A 1052 -80.46 11.26 -66.03
N TYR A 1053 -79.25 10.71 -66.20
CA TYR A 1053 -78.35 10.42 -65.09
C TYR A 1053 -77.95 11.71 -64.37
N TYR A 1054 -77.61 12.78 -65.10
CA TYR A 1054 -77.35 14.09 -64.51
C TYR A 1054 -78.58 14.66 -63.81
N ASP A 1055 -79.76 14.61 -64.42
CA ASP A 1055 -81.01 15.03 -63.78
C ASP A 1055 -81.19 14.35 -62.41
N VAL A 1056 -81.05 13.02 -62.36
CA VAL A 1056 -81.18 12.22 -61.13
C VAL A 1056 -80.08 12.53 -60.11
N CYS A 1057 -78.81 12.59 -60.54
CA CYS A 1057 -77.68 12.85 -59.64
C CYS A 1057 -77.74 14.26 -59.04
N HIS A 1058 -78.26 15.24 -59.78
CA HIS A 1058 -78.42 16.59 -59.29
C HIS A 1058 -79.68 16.76 -58.42
N MET A 1059 -80.71 15.91 -58.53
CA MET A 1059 -81.87 15.93 -57.61
C MET A 1059 -81.49 15.78 -56.13
N ALA A 1060 -80.56 14.89 -55.79
CA ALA A 1060 -80.17 14.66 -54.39
C ALA A 1060 -79.39 15.83 -53.76
N THR A 1061 -78.62 16.56 -54.57
CA THR A 1061 -77.82 17.70 -54.14
C THR A 1061 -78.70 18.92 -53.81
N LEU A 1062 -79.90 18.98 -54.38
CA LEU A 1062 -80.84 20.10 -54.27
C LEU A 1062 -81.66 20.13 -52.97
N ASN A 1063 -81.78 19.00 -52.27
CA ASN A 1063 -82.41 18.95 -50.93
C ASN A 1063 -81.45 19.36 -49.80
N SER A 1064 -80.18 19.63 -50.13
CA SER A 1064 -79.18 20.08 -49.17
C SER A 1064 -79.36 21.58 -48.88
N THR A 1065 -79.71 21.93 -47.64
CA THR A 1065 -79.77 23.33 -47.16
C THR A 1065 -78.38 23.94 -46.92
N ARG A 1066 -77.31 23.16 -47.14
CA ARG A 1066 -75.92 23.56 -46.94
C ARG A 1066 -75.36 24.23 -48.19
N LYS A 1067 -74.80 25.44 -48.02
CA LYS A 1067 -74.09 26.17 -49.08
C LYS A 1067 -72.83 25.39 -49.50
N PRO A 1068 -72.46 25.36 -50.80
CA PRO A 1068 -71.20 24.76 -51.23
C PRO A 1068 -70.01 25.50 -50.60
N CYS A 1069 -69.15 24.76 -49.92
CA CYS A 1069 -68.04 25.27 -49.09
C CYS A 1069 -66.66 25.04 -49.72
N SER A 1070 -66.58 24.29 -50.82
CA SER A 1070 -65.35 24.01 -51.56
C SER A 1070 -65.52 24.33 -53.05
N VAL A 1071 -64.42 24.60 -53.75
CA VAL A 1071 -64.44 24.81 -55.21
C VAL A 1071 -65.09 23.62 -55.93
N PHE A 1072 -64.84 22.40 -55.48
CA PHE A 1072 -65.50 21.20 -56.00
C PHE A 1072 -67.01 21.24 -55.79
N GLU A 1073 -67.49 21.51 -54.57
CA GLU A 1073 -68.91 21.63 -54.29
C GLU A 1073 -69.56 22.79 -55.08
N MET A 1074 -68.84 23.89 -55.31
CA MET A 1074 -69.31 25.03 -56.12
C MET A 1074 -69.43 24.67 -57.61
N LEU A 1075 -68.45 23.96 -58.16
CA LEU A 1075 -68.47 23.51 -59.57
C LEU A 1075 -69.56 22.47 -59.79
N VAL A 1076 -69.71 21.49 -58.89
CA VAL A 1076 -70.80 20.50 -58.95
C VAL A 1076 -72.17 21.17 -58.88
N TRP A 1077 -72.30 22.22 -58.05
CA TRP A 1077 -73.53 23.00 -57.94
C TRP A 1077 -73.83 23.80 -59.23
N LEU A 1078 -72.83 24.47 -59.81
CA LEU A 1078 -72.96 25.22 -61.06
C LEU A 1078 -73.30 24.33 -62.26
N SER A 1079 -72.61 23.19 -62.40
CA SER A 1079 -72.89 22.21 -63.46
C SER A 1079 -74.28 21.58 -63.32
N GLY A 1080 -74.82 21.48 -62.10
CA GLY A 1080 -76.19 20.99 -61.86
C GLY A 1080 -77.31 21.99 -62.16
N LEU A 1081 -76.99 23.27 -62.42
CA LEU A 1081 -77.99 24.33 -62.58
C LEU A 1081 -78.87 24.14 -63.82
N THR A 1082 -78.31 23.58 -64.90
CA THR A 1082 -79.02 23.29 -66.16
C THR A 1082 -80.08 22.19 -66.03
N HIS A 1083 -80.00 21.41 -64.96
CA HIS A 1083 -80.86 20.27 -64.61
C HIS A 1083 -81.85 20.61 -63.47
N ASN A 1084 -82.04 21.91 -63.18
CA ASN A 1084 -82.87 22.43 -62.08
C ASN A 1084 -84.29 22.83 -62.56
N PRO A 1085 -85.38 22.50 -61.83
CA PRO A 1085 -86.71 23.06 -62.08
C PRO A 1085 -86.77 24.60 -62.05
N ALA A 1086 -85.94 25.23 -61.22
CA ALA A 1086 -85.79 26.68 -61.11
C ALA A 1086 -85.06 27.30 -62.32
N LYS A 1087 -84.56 26.52 -63.29
CA LYS A 1087 -83.95 27.04 -64.52
C LYS A 1087 -84.90 27.98 -65.26
N GLN A 1088 -86.17 27.60 -65.41
CA GLN A 1088 -87.17 28.47 -66.03
C GLN A 1088 -87.37 29.75 -65.23
N ASP A 1089 -87.43 29.67 -63.91
CA ASP A 1089 -87.68 30.83 -63.04
C ASP A 1089 -86.46 31.77 -62.95
N LEU A 1090 -85.23 31.23 -62.92
CA LEU A 1090 -83.98 32.00 -62.99
C LEU A 1090 -83.79 32.67 -64.34
N PHE A 1091 -84.12 32.00 -65.46
CA PHE A 1091 -84.07 32.60 -66.80
C PHE A 1091 -85.16 33.66 -67.00
N ILE A 1092 -86.37 33.44 -66.49
CA ILE A 1092 -87.52 34.34 -66.69
C ILE A 1092 -87.48 35.54 -65.73
N ASN A 1093 -87.13 35.33 -64.45
CA ASN A 1093 -87.25 36.32 -63.37
C ASN A 1093 -85.90 36.80 -62.79
N GLY A 1094 -84.83 36.00 -62.86
CA GLY A 1094 -83.54 36.30 -62.23
C GLY A 1094 -82.49 36.94 -63.15
N LEU A 1095 -82.47 36.56 -64.42
CA LEU A 1095 -81.42 36.93 -65.39
C LEU A 1095 -81.88 37.97 -66.43
N ARG A 1096 -83.14 38.41 -66.42
CA ARG A 1096 -83.64 39.40 -67.40
C ARG A 1096 -83.04 40.83 -67.25
N PRO A 1097 -82.73 41.35 -66.04
CA PRO A 1097 -82.22 42.73 -65.91
C PRO A 1097 -80.77 43.01 -66.40
N PRO A 1098 -79.78 42.10 -66.32
CA PRO A 1098 -78.40 42.44 -66.72
C PRO A 1098 -78.06 42.21 -68.20
N PHE A 1099 -78.94 41.61 -69.00
CA PHE A 1099 -78.66 41.24 -70.40
C PHE A 1099 -79.51 42.02 -71.43
N GLU A 1100 -80.27 43.03 -71.01
CA GLU A 1100 -80.81 44.05 -71.92
C GLU A 1100 -79.72 45.09 -72.22
N ASN A 1101 -78.75 44.72 -73.06
CA ASN A 1101 -78.02 45.66 -73.90
C ASN A 1101 -77.62 44.93 -75.19
N GLU A 1102 -78.14 45.46 -76.30
CA GLU A 1102 -77.79 45.08 -77.66
C GLU A 1102 -76.31 45.39 -77.91
N ASP A 1103 -75.49 44.34 -77.95
CA ASP A 1103 -74.30 44.29 -78.80
C ASP A 1103 -73.99 42.83 -79.10
N GLU A 1104 -74.45 42.37 -80.27
CA GLU A 1104 -74.20 41.05 -80.82
C GLU A 1104 -72.70 40.88 -81.12
N SER A 1105 -72.00 40.10 -80.29
CA SER A 1105 -70.83 39.35 -80.74
C SER A 1105 -70.73 38.01 -80.02
N LEU A 1106 -71.37 37.02 -80.66
CA LEU A 1106 -71.10 35.58 -80.67
C LEU A 1106 -70.15 35.03 -79.58
N ILE A 1107 -70.74 34.50 -78.50
CA ILE A 1107 -70.18 33.34 -77.79
C ILE A 1107 -71.02 32.13 -78.24
N VAL A 1108 -70.45 31.32 -79.13
CA VAL A 1108 -70.93 29.97 -79.43
C VAL A 1108 -70.33 29.05 -78.37
N TRP A 1109 -71.18 28.32 -77.65
CA TRP A 1109 -70.78 27.23 -76.76
C TRP A 1109 -70.46 25.97 -77.56
#